data_AF-A0A1I7DXF5-F1
#
_entry.id   AF-A0A1I7DXF5-F1
#
_cell.length_a   1.000
_cell.length_b   1.000
_cell.length_c   1.000
_cell.angle_alpha   90.00
_cell.angle_beta   90.00
_cell.angle_gamma   90.00
#
_symmetry.space_group_name_H-M   'P 1'
#
loop_
_entity.id
_entity.type
_entity.pdbx_description
1 polymer ?
#
loop_
_entity_poly.entity_id
_entity_poly.type
_entity_poly.pdbx_seq_one_letter_code
_entity_poly.pdbx_strand_id
1 'polypeptide(L)'
;MSIIEKSKAQQHHFIGWNGDLAGSLLLVSLRGQESLSSPYQYELRSLTKMNEKALSRWHGEAVSCRIGDGSQPLPQRHLHGVVTRIRYAQRTGDEAECIFTLEPTLSLLHMGRMMRIWQNTSVPDLVTTLLKSYGINDIEVQLHGTYPKREYCVQYRESALRFIERILQEEGIYYFFRHSAAGHTFVLADHPASHAAIGGEKLAWHHQGEIITGGTIESWEASVALLPASVAIQGFNMPQTAAIDDLKSARSTDKSITSVTFTDITPQGERELISRHAQTAMAAKEANIRHFAATANAHWLSCGEIFTLSGHPSGDKEYNIRRLDLEAVNNFDDNSSACFCQLQAVSNDQPWVPDASHPLPEIPGVLTAIVVGPASEEIHTDEYGRIKIQFPWDKENPGDDTSSCWVQVVQPWSGAKFGAQFLPRVGCEVLVSFVQGHPDFPVVIGTVHNGQNKPPFALPAGKNESGFLSRSTPKGSVDEGHRLSFNDKKGEELLTIIAQKDLALTVKNDATSTIAANRSTELTKGNDLLVLKEGDMSVTLEKGNWQQRITGNATTEVKDGNYKLSVAGNNTTELKSGNYMLSVSGGGGGIKTDKALTFESTQGIELKVGSNKISLSPSGITINGTLLTLEAKATAELKGAMATVSGSGMTQVSGGIINIG
;
A
#
# COMPACT_ATOMS: atom_id res chain seq x y z
N MET A 1 4.33 39.57 -61.61
CA MET A 1 5.32 38.60 -61.11
C MET A 1 4.54 37.37 -60.64
N SER A 2 4.82 36.18 -61.19
CA SER A 2 4.13 34.92 -60.85
C SER A 2 4.34 34.56 -59.37
N ILE A 3 3.43 33.82 -58.73
CA ILE A 3 3.60 33.33 -57.34
C ILE A 3 4.95 32.63 -57.15
N ILE A 4 5.41 31.91 -58.18
CA ILE A 4 6.70 31.18 -58.20
C ILE A 4 7.90 32.14 -58.23
N GLU A 5 7.75 33.32 -58.84
CA GLU A 5 8.80 34.35 -58.85
C GLU A 5 8.84 35.09 -57.51
N LYS A 6 7.67 35.42 -56.93
CA LYS A 6 7.59 36.03 -55.59
C LYS A 6 8.06 35.06 -54.49
N SER A 7 7.86 33.74 -54.65
CA SER A 7 8.33 32.73 -53.68
C SER A 7 9.86 32.63 -53.67
N LYS A 8 10.52 32.76 -54.83
CA LYS A 8 11.99 32.77 -54.96
C LYS A 8 12.67 34.00 -54.36
N ALA A 9 11.94 35.10 -54.22
CA ALA A 9 12.42 36.35 -53.62
C ALA A 9 11.99 36.51 -52.14
N GLN A 10 11.48 35.46 -51.50
CA GLN A 10 10.95 35.55 -50.13
C GLN A 10 11.93 36.16 -49.14
N GLN A 11 13.24 35.99 -49.32
CA GLN A 11 14.28 36.57 -48.45
C GLN A 11 14.21 38.11 -48.32
N HIS A 12 13.53 38.80 -49.25
CA HIS A 12 13.31 40.25 -49.22
C HIS A 12 11.91 40.65 -48.72
N HIS A 13 11.08 39.67 -48.38
CA HIS A 13 9.72 39.86 -47.87
C HIS A 13 9.71 39.86 -46.34
N PHE A 14 8.76 40.60 -45.75
CA PHE A 14 8.64 40.77 -44.31
C PHE A 14 8.40 39.45 -43.57
N ILE A 15 7.62 38.54 -44.16
CA ILE A 15 7.50 37.16 -43.67
C ILE A 15 7.88 36.20 -44.79
N GLY A 16 8.43 35.04 -44.41
CA GLY A 16 8.71 34.01 -45.40
C GLY A 16 9.03 32.66 -44.78
N TRP A 17 8.71 31.62 -45.53
CA TRP A 17 9.13 30.26 -45.20
C TRP A 17 10.65 30.10 -45.25
N ASN A 18 11.17 29.15 -44.48
CA ASN A 18 12.55 28.67 -44.55
C ASN A 18 12.59 27.27 -45.21
N GLY A 19 13.78 26.85 -45.64
CA GLY A 19 14.01 25.50 -46.20
C GLY A 19 13.21 25.20 -47.47
N ASP A 20 12.85 23.93 -47.67
CA ASP A 20 12.18 23.40 -48.88
C ASP A 20 10.82 24.06 -49.19
N LEU A 21 10.16 24.62 -48.18
CA LEU A 21 8.89 25.32 -48.33
C LEU A 21 9.05 26.67 -49.03
N ALA A 22 10.18 27.35 -48.85
CA ALA A 22 10.42 28.69 -49.41
C ALA A 22 10.36 28.72 -50.95
N GLY A 23 10.71 27.62 -51.62
CA GLY A 23 10.60 27.50 -53.08
C GLY A 23 9.18 27.21 -53.58
N SER A 24 8.34 26.60 -52.74
CA SER A 24 7.09 25.94 -53.15
C SER A 24 5.82 26.63 -52.66
N LEU A 25 5.93 27.38 -51.55
CA LEU A 25 4.85 28.13 -50.91
C LEU A 25 5.26 29.59 -50.76
N LEU A 26 4.35 30.51 -51.03
CA LEU A 26 4.50 31.93 -50.74
C LEU A 26 3.72 32.27 -49.47
N LEU A 27 4.41 32.61 -48.38
CA LEU A 27 3.78 32.95 -47.09
C LEU A 27 3.11 34.33 -47.16
N VAL A 28 1.78 34.39 -47.07
CA VAL A 28 0.99 35.63 -47.23
C VAL A 28 0.71 36.33 -45.92
N SER A 29 0.30 35.56 -44.92
CA SER A 29 0.01 36.07 -43.59
C SER A 29 0.17 34.95 -42.58
N LEU A 30 0.44 35.32 -41.33
CA LEU A 30 0.38 34.41 -40.21
C LEU A 30 -0.38 35.05 -39.05
N ARG A 31 -1.06 34.22 -38.29
CA ARG A 31 -1.73 34.58 -37.05
C ARG A 31 -1.54 33.47 -36.05
N GLY A 32 -1.21 33.78 -34.81
CA GLY A 32 -1.16 32.75 -33.79
C GLY A 32 -1.04 33.32 -32.39
N GLN A 33 -0.99 32.38 -31.46
CA GLN A 33 -0.91 32.67 -30.05
C GLN A 33 0.15 31.79 -29.39
N GLU A 34 0.87 32.36 -28.44
CA GLU A 34 1.75 31.67 -27.51
C GLU A 34 1.51 32.18 -26.09
N SER A 35 1.70 31.31 -25.09
CA SER A 35 1.56 31.68 -23.68
C SER A 35 2.41 30.79 -22.79
N LEU A 36 2.80 31.31 -21.62
CA LEU A 36 3.44 30.50 -20.59
C LEU A 36 2.52 29.35 -20.17
N SER A 37 3.09 28.17 -20.02
CA SER A 37 2.38 26.93 -19.68
C SER A 37 1.29 26.54 -20.67
N SER A 38 1.45 26.87 -21.96
CA SER A 38 0.57 26.37 -23.02
C SER A 38 1.33 26.15 -24.32
N PRO A 39 0.99 25.12 -25.12
CA PRO A 39 1.55 24.98 -26.46
C PRO A 39 1.16 26.17 -27.33
N TYR A 40 2.11 26.73 -28.10
CA TYR A 40 1.78 27.76 -29.08
C TYR A 40 1.04 27.15 -30.28
N GLN A 41 0.26 27.98 -30.97
CA GLN A 41 -0.41 27.61 -32.21
C GLN A 41 -0.39 28.77 -33.19
N TYR A 42 0.15 28.53 -34.39
CA TYR A 42 0.16 29.51 -35.48
C TYR A 42 -0.51 28.95 -36.73
N GLU A 43 -1.33 29.77 -37.37
CA GLU A 43 -1.89 29.51 -38.69
C GLU A 43 -1.14 30.32 -39.74
N LEU A 44 -0.49 29.64 -40.67
CA LEU A 44 0.34 30.24 -41.71
C LEU A 44 -0.34 30.08 -43.07
N ARG A 45 -0.93 31.17 -43.56
CA ARG A 45 -1.65 31.23 -44.82
C ARG A 45 -0.67 31.48 -45.96
N SER A 46 -0.66 30.56 -46.93
CA SER A 46 0.26 30.59 -48.06
C SER A 46 -0.48 30.39 -49.38
N LEU A 47 0.10 30.90 -50.46
CA LEU A 47 -0.30 30.58 -51.83
C LEU A 47 0.67 29.59 -52.46
N THR A 48 0.16 28.70 -53.29
CA THR A 48 0.94 27.64 -53.94
C THR A 48 0.34 27.21 -55.27
N LYS A 49 1.15 26.56 -56.11
CA LYS A 49 0.69 25.81 -57.29
C LYS A 49 0.58 24.29 -57.05
N MET A 50 0.89 23.85 -55.83
CA MET A 50 0.81 22.45 -55.44
C MET A 50 -0.65 22.03 -55.25
N ASN A 51 -0.94 20.76 -55.54
CA ASN A 51 -2.23 20.16 -55.20
C ASN A 51 -2.21 19.60 -53.77
N GLU A 52 -3.39 19.26 -53.25
CA GLU A 52 -3.59 18.70 -51.91
C GLU A 52 -2.66 17.50 -51.63
N LYS A 53 -2.57 16.55 -52.57
CA LYS A 53 -1.73 15.35 -52.43
C LYS A 53 -0.25 15.67 -52.29
N ALA A 54 0.24 16.71 -52.96
CA ALA A 54 1.64 17.11 -52.85
C ALA A 54 1.90 17.87 -51.55
N LEU A 55 0.91 18.55 -50.98
CA LEU A 55 0.99 19.22 -49.67
C LEU A 55 0.98 18.23 -48.50
N SER A 56 0.35 17.06 -48.65
CA SER A 56 0.20 16.12 -47.54
C SER A 56 1.52 15.59 -46.99
N ARG A 57 2.63 15.68 -47.76
CA ARG A 57 3.97 15.27 -47.32
C ARG A 57 4.51 16.05 -46.12
N TRP A 58 3.94 17.23 -45.83
CA TRP A 58 4.36 18.05 -44.69
C TRP A 58 3.55 17.80 -43.43
N HIS A 59 2.49 16.97 -43.46
CA HIS A 59 1.80 16.60 -42.23
C HIS A 59 2.75 15.88 -41.27
N GLY A 60 2.85 16.38 -40.04
CA GLY A 60 3.75 15.83 -39.02
C GLY A 60 5.21 16.23 -39.20
N GLU A 61 5.56 16.98 -40.25
CA GLU A 61 6.93 17.44 -40.47
C GLU A 61 7.21 18.75 -39.73
N ALA A 62 8.46 18.92 -39.31
CA ALA A 62 8.96 20.14 -38.71
C ALA A 62 9.25 21.19 -39.78
N VAL A 63 8.77 22.41 -39.57
CA VAL A 63 8.89 23.53 -40.51
C VAL A 63 9.17 24.83 -39.76
N SER A 64 9.79 25.80 -40.44
CA SER A 64 10.02 27.12 -39.86
C SER A 64 9.77 28.27 -40.84
N CYS A 65 9.44 29.43 -40.29
CA CYS A 65 9.34 30.69 -41.01
C CYS A 65 10.09 31.79 -40.27
N ARG A 66 10.33 32.91 -40.95
CA ARG A 66 10.86 34.14 -40.36
C ARG A 66 9.84 35.26 -40.40
N ILE A 67 10.01 36.20 -39.48
CA ILE A 67 9.31 37.48 -39.39
C ILE A 67 10.38 38.56 -39.28
N GLY A 68 10.29 39.59 -40.13
CA GLY A 68 11.30 40.62 -40.33
C GLY A 68 12.10 40.41 -41.62
N ASP A 69 12.18 41.45 -42.46
CA ASP A 69 12.88 41.42 -43.77
C ASP A 69 14.41 41.64 -43.66
N GLY A 70 14.92 41.90 -42.45
CA GLY A 70 16.35 42.13 -42.19
C GLY A 70 16.90 43.42 -42.81
N SER A 71 16.05 44.29 -43.38
CA SER A 71 16.44 45.53 -44.05
C SER A 71 16.59 46.72 -43.09
N GLN A 72 16.01 46.63 -41.89
CA GLN A 72 16.09 47.60 -40.80
C GLN A 72 16.95 47.07 -39.65
N PRO A 73 17.49 47.92 -38.74
CA PRO A 73 18.23 47.46 -37.55
C PRO A 73 17.35 46.75 -36.50
N LEU A 74 16.15 46.31 -36.87
CA LEU A 74 15.20 45.62 -36.01
C LEU A 74 15.50 44.11 -35.97
N PRO A 75 15.34 43.43 -34.83
CA PRO A 75 15.59 41.99 -34.73
C PRO A 75 14.67 41.16 -35.64
N GLN A 76 15.19 40.08 -36.19
CA GLN A 76 14.39 39.06 -36.87
C GLN A 76 13.90 38.01 -35.85
N ARG A 77 12.71 37.47 -36.07
CA ARG A 77 12.15 36.37 -35.28
C ARG A 77 11.91 35.14 -36.14
N HIS A 78 12.09 33.97 -35.54
CA HIS A 78 11.73 32.69 -36.14
C HIS A 78 10.52 32.08 -35.43
N LEU A 79 9.69 31.39 -36.21
CA LEU A 79 8.73 30.43 -35.70
C LEU A 79 9.10 29.07 -36.27
N HIS A 80 9.14 28.06 -35.42
CA HIS A 80 9.45 26.70 -35.79
C HIS A 80 8.47 25.80 -35.05
N GLY A 81 7.90 24.80 -35.70
CA GLY A 81 7.04 23.80 -35.07
C GLY A 81 6.75 22.64 -36.03
N VAL A 82 5.82 21.77 -35.64
CA VAL A 82 5.33 20.65 -36.44
C VAL A 82 3.99 21.03 -37.08
N VAL A 83 3.79 20.64 -38.34
CA VAL A 83 2.52 20.88 -39.04
C VAL A 83 1.47 19.85 -38.59
N THR A 84 0.53 20.27 -37.75
CA THR A 84 -0.52 19.40 -37.20
C THR A 84 -1.77 19.36 -38.08
N ARG A 85 -1.98 20.40 -38.89
CA ARG A 85 -3.12 20.48 -39.81
C ARG A 85 -2.75 21.28 -41.07
N ILE A 86 -3.28 20.85 -42.21
CA ILE A 86 -3.20 21.57 -43.48
C ILE A 86 -4.64 21.76 -43.97
N ARG A 87 -5.02 23.00 -44.23
CA ARG A 87 -6.25 23.34 -44.97
C ARG A 87 -5.87 23.71 -46.38
N TYR A 88 -6.64 23.26 -47.36
CA TYR A 88 -6.40 23.50 -48.78
C TYR A 88 -7.66 24.02 -49.46
N ALA A 89 -7.51 25.03 -50.31
CA ALA A 89 -8.57 25.56 -51.14
C ALA A 89 -8.03 25.98 -52.51
N GLN A 90 -8.49 25.34 -53.57
CA GLN A 90 -8.19 25.76 -54.94
C GLN A 90 -8.79 27.16 -55.19
N ARG A 91 -7.99 28.11 -55.73
CA ARG A 91 -8.44 29.47 -56.04
C ARG A 91 -8.70 29.67 -57.53
N THR A 92 -7.80 29.18 -58.37
CA THR A 92 -7.87 29.27 -59.85
C THR A 92 -7.53 27.91 -60.47
N GLY A 93 -7.32 27.81 -61.79
CA GLY A 93 -6.89 26.56 -62.43
C GLY A 93 -5.48 26.10 -62.03
N ASP A 94 -4.60 27.01 -61.62
CA ASP A 94 -3.18 26.75 -61.36
C ASP A 94 -2.68 27.25 -60.00
N GLU A 95 -3.53 27.94 -59.23
CA GLU A 95 -3.19 28.48 -57.91
C GLU A 95 -4.18 28.02 -56.84
N ALA A 96 -3.62 27.68 -55.69
CA ALA A 96 -4.34 27.28 -54.49
C ALA A 96 -3.85 28.07 -53.28
N GLU A 97 -4.72 28.14 -52.28
CA GLU A 97 -4.39 28.60 -50.95
C GLU A 97 -4.25 27.40 -50.02
N CYS A 98 -3.25 27.45 -49.15
CA CYS A 98 -3.13 26.52 -48.05
C CYS A 98 -2.88 27.23 -46.73
N ILE A 99 -3.43 26.71 -45.64
CA ILE A 99 -3.18 27.19 -44.28
C ILE A 99 -2.57 26.05 -43.48
N PHE A 100 -1.35 26.26 -43.01
CA PHE A 100 -0.63 25.30 -42.17
C PHE A 100 -0.83 25.70 -40.71
N THR A 101 -1.34 24.78 -39.89
CA THR A 101 -1.36 24.92 -38.44
C THR A 101 -0.05 24.37 -37.89
N LEU A 102 0.70 25.23 -37.21
CA LEU A 102 2.02 24.97 -36.64
C LEU A 102 1.91 24.97 -35.12
N GLU A 103 2.39 23.90 -34.49
CA GLU A 103 2.37 23.70 -33.04
C GLU A 103 3.71 23.10 -32.58
N PRO A 104 4.10 23.19 -31.29
CA PRO A 104 5.30 22.52 -30.82
C PRO A 104 5.15 21.00 -30.90
N THR A 105 6.29 20.30 -30.97
CA THR A 105 6.32 18.83 -30.90
C THR A 105 5.61 18.32 -29.65
N LEU A 106 5.63 19.11 -28.56
CA LEU A 106 4.89 18.86 -27.33
C LEU A 106 3.37 18.66 -27.56
N SER A 107 2.74 19.42 -28.47
CA SER A 107 1.30 19.30 -28.74
C SER A 107 0.88 17.91 -29.23
N LEU A 108 1.79 17.19 -29.90
CA LEU A 108 1.52 15.84 -30.38
C LEU A 108 1.21 14.87 -29.23
N LEU A 109 1.75 15.15 -28.04
CA LEU A 109 1.55 14.33 -26.85
C LEU A 109 0.11 14.36 -26.32
N HIS A 110 -0.74 15.26 -26.83
CA HIS A 110 -2.17 15.27 -26.55
C HIS A 110 -2.91 14.05 -27.12
N MET A 111 -2.45 13.50 -28.25
CA MET A 111 -3.13 12.41 -28.95
C MET A 111 -3.06 11.05 -28.22
N GLY A 112 -2.13 10.92 -27.26
CA GLY A 112 -1.94 9.71 -26.49
C GLY A 112 -2.81 9.62 -25.23
N ARG A 113 -2.89 8.43 -24.65
CA ARG A 113 -3.46 8.19 -23.31
C ARG A 113 -2.71 7.06 -22.64
N MET A 114 -2.09 7.31 -21.50
CA MET A 114 -1.17 6.37 -20.86
C MET A 114 -1.51 6.13 -19.40
N MET A 115 -0.97 5.03 -18.86
CA MET A 115 -0.90 4.76 -17.43
C MET A 115 0.55 4.41 -17.10
N ARG A 116 1.16 5.13 -16.16
CA ARG A 116 2.58 4.97 -15.81
C ARG A 116 2.80 5.31 -14.34
N ILE A 117 3.72 4.60 -13.71
CA ILE A 117 4.15 4.82 -12.33
C ILE A 117 5.57 5.36 -12.35
N TRP A 118 5.78 6.44 -11.60
CA TRP A 118 7.08 7.05 -11.35
C TRP A 118 7.39 6.98 -9.87
N GLN A 119 8.65 6.67 -9.55
CA GLN A 119 9.09 6.49 -8.17
C GLN A 119 10.42 7.19 -7.93
N ASN A 120 10.57 7.74 -6.73
CA ASN A 120 11.80 8.35 -6.23
C ASN A 120 12.43 9.37 -7.20
N THR A 121 11.60 10.15 -7.88
CA THR A 121 12.01 11.14 -8.89
C THR A 121 11.41 12.51 -8.59
N SER A 122 12.15 13.57 -8.92
CA SER A 122 11.63 14.94 -8.84
C SER A 122 10.77 15.26 -10.07
N VAL A 123 9.84 16.21 -9.97
CA VAL A 123 9.00 16.59 -11.12
C VAL A 123 9.84 17.08 -12.33
N PRO A 124 10.86 17.95 -12.17
CA PRO A 124 11.71 18.35 -13.30
C PRO A 124 12.40 17.16 -14.00
N ASP A 125 12.95 16.22 -13.22
CA ASP A 125 13.64 15.04 -13.75
C ASP A 125 12.66 14.10 -14.47
N LEU A 126 11.48 13.89 -13.86
CA LEU A 126 10.39 13.11 -14.43
C LEU A 126 9.94 13.68 -15.78
N VAL A 127 9.64 14.99 -15.84
CA VAL A 127 9.18 15.66 -17.06
C VAL A 127 10.26 15.59 -18.14
N THR A 128 11.52 15.86 -17.78
CA THR A 128 12.65 15.77 -18.72
C THR A 128 12.80 14.36 -19.28
N THR A 129 12.69 13.33 -18.44
CA THR A 129 12.78 11.93 -18.85
C THR A 129 11.62 11.55 -19.77
N LEU A 130 10.40 11.99 -19.43
CA LEU A 130 9.21 11.74 -20.23
C LEU A 130 9.30 12.39 -21.62
N LEU A 131 9.68 13.66 -21.69
CA LEU A 131 9.87 14.39 -22.95
C LEU A 131 10.90 13.70 -23.86
N LYS A 132 12.05 13.29 -23.31
CA LYS A 132 13.08 12.55 -24.04
C LYS A 132 12.57 11.21 -24.57
N SER A 133 11.70 10.52 -23.83
CA SER A 133 11.10 9.26 -24.30
C SER A 133 10.21 9.44 -25.54
N TYR A 134 9.72 10.65 -25.80
CA TYR A 134 8.99 11.02 -27.02
C TYR A 134 9.85 11.73 -28.08
N GLY A 135 11.19 11.75 -27.90
CA GLY A 135 12.12 12.36 -28.85
C GLY A 135 12.25 13.88 -28.75
N ILE A 136 11.68 14.51 -27.72
CA ILE A 136 11.87 15.93 -27.43
C ILE A 136 13.15 16.07 -26.61
N ASN A 137 14.26 16.44 -27.26
CA ASN A 137 15.59 16.47 -26.65
C ASN A 137 16.08 17.88 -26.29
N ASP A 138 15.62 18.90 -27.01
CA ASP A 138 15.98 20.30 -26.78
C ASP A 138 15.19 20.86 -25.59
N ILE A 139 15.68 20.55 -24.39
CA ILE A 139 15.07 20.91 -23.11
C ILE A 139 16.08 21.74 -22.31
N GLU A 140 15.67 22.92 -21.87
CA GLU A 140 16.42 23.74 -20.90
C GLU A 140 15.69 23.78 -19.56
N VAL A 141 16.44 23.56 -18.48
CA VAL A 141 15.93 23.62 -17.10
C VAL A 141 16.51 24.85 -16.42
N GLN A 142 15.75 25.94 -16.39
CA GLN A 142 16.12 27.23 -15.81
C GLN A 142 15.39 27.42 -14.47
N LEU A 143 15.57 26.49 -13.55
CA LEU A 143 14.89 26.47 -12.25
C LEU A 143 15.82 26.98 -11.15
N HIS A 144 15.30 27.82 -10.26
CA HIS A 144 16.01 28.39 -9.12
C HIS A 144 15.55 27.79 -7.78
N GLY A 145 14.41 27.12 -7.75
CA GLY A 145 13.90 26.38 -6.62
C GLY A 145 14.46 24.96 -6.49
N THR A 146 14.26 24.37 -5.31
CA THR A 146 14.50 22.94 -5.07
C THR A 146 13.18 22.17 -5.06
N TYR A 147 13.20 20.97 -5.65
CA TYR A 147 12.01 20.14 -5.85
C TYR A 147 12.22 18.77 -5.19
N PRO A 148 11.37 18.39 -4.22
CA PRO A 148 11.52 17.11 -3.54
C PRO A 148 11.25 15.95 -4.50
N LYS A 149 11.87 14.80 -4.21
CA LYS A 149 11.54 13.56 -4.91
C LYS A 149 10.19 13.07 -4.41
N ARG A 150 9.32 12.68 -5.35
CA ARG A 150 8.06 12.00 -5.03
C ARG A 150 8.36 10.52 -4.86
N GLU A 151 7.97 9.95 -3.71
CA GLU A 151 8.06 8.49 -3.50
C GLU A 151 7.26 7.75 -4.58
N TYR A 152 6.06 8.26 -4.90
CA TYR A 152 5.12 7.65 -5.82
C TYR A 152 4.35 8.72 -6.59
N CYS A 153 4.26 8.60 -7.91
CA CYS A 153 3.47 9.47 -8.76
C CYS A 153 2.92 8.71 -9.97
N VAL A 154 1.62 8.80 -10.20
CA VAL A 154 0.92 8.03 -11.22
C VAL A 154 0.36 8.95 -12.29
N GLN A 155 0.75 8.69 -13.54
CA GLN A 155 -0.02 9.12 -14.70
C GLN A 155 -1.17 8.14 -14.87
N TYR A 156 -2.43 8.57 -14.67
CA TYR A 156 -3.57 7.66 -14.76
C TYR A 156 -4.57 8.10 -15.82
N ARG A 157 -4.58 7.40 -16.96
CA ARG A 157 -5.54 7.59 -18.05
C ARG A 157 -5.55 9.01 -18.62
N GLU A 158 -4.41 9.69 -18.57
CA GLU A 158 -4.17 11.03 -19.10
C GLU A 158 -3.20 10.97 -20.30
N SER A 159 -3.26 11.98 -21.17
CA SER A 159 -2.23 12.17 -22.21
C SER A 159 -0.91 12.61 -21.56
N ALA A 160 0.22 12.40 -22.24
CA ALA A 160 1.51 12.81 -21.69
C ALA A 160 1.60 14.34 -21.57
N LEU A 161 0.99 15.09 -22.50
CA LEU A 161 0.86 16.55 -22.39
C LEU A 161 0.15 16.95 -21.09
N ARG A 162 -1.07 16.43 -20.87
CA ARG A 162 -1.88 16.76 -19.70
C ARG A 162 -1.19 16.39 -18.39
N PHE A 163 -0.50 15.24 -18.37
CA PHE A 163 0.25 14.81 -17.21
C PHE A 163 1.39 15.78 -16.88
N ILE A 164 2.19 16.18 -17.88
CA ILE A 164 3.28 17.15 -17.73
C ILE A 164 2.74 18.49 -17.21
N GLU A 165 1.70 19.03 -17.83
CA GLU A 165 1.14 20.34 -17.44
C GLU A 165 0.63 20.33 -16.00
N ARG A 166 -0.08 19.26 -15.61
CA ARG A 166 -0.61 19.10 -14.26
C ARG A 166 0.49 19.04 -13.20
N ILE A 167 1.49 18.17 -13.37
CA ILE A 167 2.55 18.00 -12.35
C ILE A 167 3.48 19.20 -12.26
N LEU A 168 3.69 19.93 -13.37
CA LEU A 168 4.43 21.20 -13.34
C LEU A 168 3.65 22.26 -12.56
N GLN A 169 2.33 22.38 -12.78
CA GLN A 169 1.45 23.29 -12.04
C GLN A 169 1.45 23.01 -10.53
N GLU A 170 1.41 21.74 -10.12
CA GLU A 170 1.49 21.35 -8.70
C GLU A 170 2.76 21.84 -8.00
N GLU A 171 3.88 21.95 -8.74
CA GLU A 171 5.16 22.45 -8.24
C GLU A 171 5.39 23.95 -8.49
N GLY A 172 4.42 24.63 -9.13
CA GLY A 172 4.53 26.03 -9.52
C GLY A 172 5.53 26.28 -10.66
N ILE A 173 5.94 25.23 -11.37
CA ILE A 173 6.82 25.33 -12.54
C ILE A 173 5.97 25.66 -13.76
N TYR A 174 6.47 26.55 -14.60
CA TYR A 174 5.88 26.83 -15.91
C TYR A 174 6.89 26.54 -17.02
N TYR A 175 6.39 26.56 -18.27
CA TYR A 175 7.23 26.39 -19.43
C TYR A 175 6.91 27.41 -20.53
N PHE A 176 7.87 27.59 -21.43
CA PHE A 176 7.71 28.35 -22.68
C PHE A 176 8.65 27.80 -23.75
N PHE A 177 8.62 28.41 -24.93
CA PHE A 177 9.42 27.97 -26.07
C PHE A 177 10.35 29.07 -26.55
N ARG A 178 11.60 28.70 -26.85
CA ARG A 178 12.52 29.57 -27.60
C ARG A 178 12.67 29.03 -29.00
N HIS A 179 12.54 29.91 -29.99
CA HIS A 179 12.58 29.53 -31.39
C HIS A 179 13.91 29.89 -32.04
N SER A 180 14.35 29.03 -32.95
CA SER A 180 15.41 29.30 -33.91
C SER A 180 14.95 28.87 -35.31
N ALA A 181 15.73 29.16 -36.34
CA ALA A 181 15.44 28.67 -37.68
C ALA A 181 15.45 27.11 -37.76
N ALA A 182 16.25 26.46 -36.90
CA ALA A 182 16.50 25.03 -36.92
C ALA A 182 15.59 24.22 -35.98
N GLY A 183 14.95 24.84 -35.00
CA GLY A 183 14.25 24.12 -33.93
C GLY A 183 13.55 25.04 -32.93
N HIS A 184 12.85 24.42 -31.98
CA HIS A 184 12.30 25.09 -30.79
C HIS A 184 12.73 24.35 -29.53
N THR A 185 13.16 25.09 -28.52
CA THR A 185 13.59 24.57 -27.22
C THR A 185 12.46 24.71 -26.22
N PHE A 186 12.16 23.64 -25.49
CA PHE A 186 11.24 23.66 -24.36
C PHE A 186 11.99 24.10 -23.10
N VAL A 187 11.57 25.22 -22.49
CA VAL A 187 12.25 25.81 -21.33
C VAL A 187 11.37 25.69 -20.09
N LEU A 188 11.86 25.02 -19.05
CA LEU A 188 11.25 25.02 -17.71
C LEU A 188 11.77 26.20 -16.90
N ALA A 189 10.87 26.92 -16.23
CA ALA A 189 11.20 28.10 -15.44
C ALA A 189 10.28 28.23 -14.20
N ASP A 190 10.80 28.91 -13.18
CA ASP A 190 10.10 29.18 -11.91
C ASP A 190 10.42 30.58 -11.33
N HIS A 191 11.27 31.38 -12.01
CA HIS A 191 11.81 32.61 -11.44
C HIS A 191 12.03 33.70 -12.51
N PRO A 192 11.94 35.00 -12.18
CA PRO A 192 12.18 36.10 -13.12
C PRO A 192 13.54 36.03 -13.85
N ALA A 193 14.56 35.51 -13.17
CA ALA A 193 15.91 35.34 -13.73
C ALA A 193 16.03 34.25 -14.81
N SER A 194 15.00 33.43 -15.00
CA SER A 194 14.95 32.36 -16.02
C SER A 194 14.69 32.88 -17.44
N HIS A 195 14.36 34.17 -17.57
CA HIS A 195 13.92 34.80 -18.80
C HIS A 195 15.00 35.69 -19.43
N ALA A 196 15.04 35.71 -20.76
CA ALA A 196 15.94 36.57 -21.52
C ALA A 196 15.25 37.89 -21.91
N ALA A 197 16.02 38.96 -22.07
CA ALA A 197 15.49 40.22 -22.58
C ALA A 197 15.14 40.10 -24.09
N ILE A 198 14.11 40.82 -24.53
CA ILE A 198 13.78 40.98 -25.95
C ILE A 198 14.95 41.61 -26.70
N GLY A 199 15.03 41.39 -28.02
CA GLY A 199 15.93 42.15 -28.87
C GLY A 199 15.67 43.66 -28.76
N GLY A 200 16.71 44.45 -28.52
CA GLY A 200 16.61 45.90 -28.29
C GLY A 200 16.24 46.32 -26.85
N GLU A 201 15.93 45.36 -25.97
CA GLU A 201 15.66 45.47 -24.51
C GLU A 201 14.48 46.35 -24.07
N LYS A 202 14.20 47.45 -24.79
CA LYS A 202 13.25 48.49 -24.41
C LYS A 202 12.13 48.62 -25.44
N LEU A 203 10.91 48.79 -24.95
CA LEU A 203 9.77 49.24 -25.74
C LEU A 203 9.32 50.60 -25.22
N ALA A 204 9.30 51.60 -26.10
CA ALA A 204 8.86 52.94 -25.72
C ALA A 204 7.33 53.00 -25.63
N TRP A 205 6.79 53.61 -24.57
CA TRP A 205 5.38 53.92 -24.49
C TRP A 205 5.04 55.04 -25.47
N HIS A 206 4.29 54.72 -26.51
CA HIS A 206 3.88 55.68 -27.52
C HIS A 206 2.56 56.33 -27.12
N HIS A 207 2.64 57.58 -26.65
CA HIS A 207 1.47 58.42 -26.42
C HIS A 207 1.39 59.49 -27.52
N GLN A 208 0.39 59.40 -28.41
CA GLN A 208 0.03 60.42 -29.42
C GLN A 208 1.19 61.12 -30.18
N GLY A 209 1.51 60.64 -31.38
CA GLY A 209 1.87 61.52 -32.52
C GLY A 209 3.36 61.69 -32.84
N GLU A 210 4.28 61.03 -32.15
CA GLU A 210 5.70 60.98 -32.55
C GLU A 210 6.03 59.64 -33.21
N ILE A 211 6.50 59.67 -34.46
CA ILE A 211 7.01 58.48 -35.15
C ILE A 211 8.38 58.15 -34.55
N ILE A 212 8.39 57.28 -33.54
CA ILE A 212 9.63 56.71 -32.98
C ILE A 212 10.00 55.51 -33.86
N THR A 213 11.20 55.52 -34.44
CA THR A 213 11.68 54.51 -35.40
C THR A 213 12.10 53.18 -34.75
N GLY A 214 11.41 52.74 -33.70
CA GLY A 214 11.66 51.49 -32.97
C GLY A 214 10.36 50.84 -32.46
N GLY A 215 10.47 49.68 -31.80
CA GLY A 215 9.31 48.99 -31.22
C GLY A 215 8.67 49.80 -30.08
N THR A 216 7.36 49.98 -30.14
CA THR A 216 6.57 50.77 -29.20
C THR A 216 5.39 49.98 -28.63
N ILE A 217 4.95 50.40 -27.45
CA ILE A 217 3.67 50.02 -26.84
C ILE A 217 2.64 51.12 -27.16
N GLU A 218 1.58 50.77 -27.87
CA GLU A 218 0.52 51.69 -28.31
C GLU A 218 -0.63 51.79 -27.30
N SER A 219 -0.89 50.72 -26.56
CA SER A 219 -1.84 50.71 -25.45
C SER A 219 -1.25 49.99 -24.24
N TRP A 220 -1.60 50.46 -23.04
CA TRP A 220 -1.17 49.87 -21.79
C TRP A 220 -2.30 49.92 -20.76
N GLU A 221 -2.83 48.75 -20.41
CA GLU A 221 -3.94 48.61 -19.47
C GLU A 221 -3.50 47.70 -18.31
N ALA A 222 -3.68 48.17 -17.08
CA ALA A 222 -3.43 47.37 -15.89
C ALA A 222 -4.75 46.85 -15.32
N SER A 223 -4.86 45.52 -15.18
CA SER A 223 -6.00 44.87 -14.53
C SER A 223 -5.57 44.22 -13.22
N VAL A 224 -6.44 44.26 -12.20
CA VAL A 224 -6.21 43.64 -10.88
C VAL A 224 -7.50 43.00 -10.38
N ALA A 225 -7.44 41.72 -10.01
CA ALA A 225 -8.52 40.99 -9.38
C ALA A 225 -8.36 40.89 -7.84
N LEU A 226 -9.43 40.46 -7.17
CA LEU A 226 -9.42 40.11 -5.75
C LEU A 226 -8.86 38.69 -5.53
N LEU A 227 -8.29 38.43 -4.36
CA LEU A 227 -7.84 37.09 -3.93
C LEU A 227 -8.41 36.70 -2.56
N PRO A 228 -8.41 35.41 -2.19
CA PRO A 228 -8.74 35.00 -0.82
C PRO A 228 -7.74 35.56 0.21
N ALA A 229 -8.16 35.67 1.48
CA ALA A 229 -7.30 36.04 2.60
C ALA A 229 -6.17 35.04 2.82
N SER A 230 -6.47 33.76 2.62
CA SER A 230 -5.52 32.68 2.83
C SER A 230 -5.90 31.42 2.06
N VAL A 231 -4.92 30.55 1.91
CA VAL A 231 -5.07 29.15 1.48
C VAL A 231 -4.74 28.27 2.68
N ALA A 232 -5.62 27.34 3.02
CA ALA A 232 -5.44 26.34 4.07
C ALA A 232 -5.51 24.94 3.46
N ILE A 233 -4.44 24.15 3.60
CA ILE A 233 -4.39 22.76 3.13
C ILE A 233 -4.24 21.84 4.35
N GLN A 234 -5.10 20.84 4.42
CA GLN A 234 -5.11 19.84 5.49
C GLN A 234 -4.58 18.50 4.98
N GLY A 235 -3.92 17.72 5.83
CA GLY A 235 -3.47 16.37 5.52
C GLY A 235 -3.41 15.50 6.78
N PHE A 236 -2.97 14.25 6.62
CA PHE A 236 -2.94 13.30 7.73
C PHE A 236 -1.64 12.49 7.74
N ASN A 237 -0.85 12.64 8.80
CA ASN A 237 0.35 11.86 9.01
C ASN A 237 -0.01 10.51 9.65
N MET A 238 0.09 9.44 8.87
CA MET A 238 -0.22 8.09 9.34
C MET A 238 0.72 7.62 10.47
N PRO A 239 2.06 7.69 10.35
CA PRO A 239 2.98 7.26 11.42
C PRO A 239 2.73 7.93 12.77
N GLN A 240 2.40 9.22 12.78
CA GLN A 240 2.14 10.01 13.99
C GLN A 240 0.66 10.01 14.41
N THR A 241 -0.25 9.52 13.57
CA THR A 241 -1.71 9.58 13.76
C THR A 241 -2.19 11.01 14.05
N ALA A 242 -1.72 11.98 13.25
CA ALA A 242 -1.97 13.39 13.50
C ALA A 242 -2.46 14.10 12.23
N ALA A 243 -3.47 14.96 12.39
CA ALA A 243 -3.85 15.93 11.37
C ALA A 243 -2.74 16.98 11.21
N ILE A 244 -2.47 17.38 9.98
CA ILE A 244 -1.57 18.47 9.65
C ILE A 244 -2.39 19.55 8.96
N ASP A 245 -2.40 20.75 9.52
CA ASP A 245 -3.00 21.92 8.92
C ASP A 245 -1.89 22.93 8.60
N ASP A 246 -1.84 23.44 7.37
CA ASP A 246 -0.96 24.53 7.00
C ASP A 246 -1.76 25.64 6.31
N LEU A 247 -1.59 26.88 6.81
CA LEU A 247 -2.27 28.07 6.32
C LEU A 247 -1.25 29.09 5.83
N LYS A 248 -1.42 29.55 4.59
CA LYS A 248 -0.64 30.63 3.99
C LYS A 248 -1.54 31.82 3.71
N SER A 249 -1.20 32.96 4.32
CA SER A 249 -1.94 34.20 4.14
C SER A 249 -1.44 34.97 2.92
N ALA A 250 -2.35 35.73 2.31
CA ALA A 250 -2.02 36.71 1.29
C ALA A 250 -1.02 37.75 1.80
N ARG A 251 -0.03 38.10 0.98
CA ARG A 251 0.94 39.18 1.24
C ARG A 251 0.29 40.56 1.20
N SER A 252 -0.77 40.73 0.40
CA SER A 252 -1.49 42.01 0.25
C SER A 252 -2.86 41.95 0.94
N THR A 253 -3.04 42.79 1.97
CA THR A 253 -4.31 42.90 2.71
C THR A 253 -5.37 43.68 1.93
N ASP A 254 -4.97 44.66 1.11
CA ASP A 254 -5.90 45.58 0.44
C ASP A 254 -6.66 44.93 -0.73
N LYS A 255 -6.16 43.80 -1.25
CA LYS A 255 -6.74 43.05 -2.37
C LYS A 255 -7.33 41.71 -1.95
N SER A 256 -7.12 41.33 -0.69
CA SER A 256 -7.61 40.06 -0.17
C SER A 256 -8.92 40.23 0.58
N ILE A 257 -9.84 39.29 0.40
CA ILE A 257 -11.12 39.30 1.09
C ILE A 257 -10.98 38.54 2.41
N THR A 258 -10.89 39.28 3.52
CA THR A 258 -10.62 38.75 4.87
C THR A 258 -11.60 37.67 5.34
N SER A 259 -12.83 37.64 4.80
CA SER A 259 -13.85 36.63 5.11
C SER A 259 -13.75 35.37 4.27
N VAL A 260 -12.84 35.29 3.29
CA VAL A 260 -12.75 34.17 2.35
C VAL A 260 -11.39 33.49 2.48
N THR A 261 -11.43 32.24 2.92
CA THR A 261 -10.29 31.32 2.90
C THR A 261 -10.56 30.21 1.90
N PHE A 262 -9.58 29.90 1.06
CA PHE A 262 -9.61 28.69 0.25
C PHE A 262 -9.14 27.52 1.13
N THR A 263 -9.97 26.49 1.29
CA THR A 263 -9.64 25.33 2.14
C THR A 263 -9.76 24.05 1.32
N ASP A 264 -8.75 23.19 1.43
CA ASP A 264 -8.73 21.89 0.78
C ASP A 264 -8.00 20.83 1.62
N ILE A 265 -8.13 19.55 1.26
CA ILE A 265 -7.50 18.41 1.93
C ILE A 265 -6.68 17.57 0.94
N THR A 266 -5.56 17.03 1.40
CA THR A 266 -4.70 16.11 0.65
C THR A 266 -4.45 14.82 1.43
N PRO A 267 -4.32 13.65 0.78
CA PRO A 267 -3.87 12.43 1.43
C PRO A 267 -2.38 12.44 1.86
N GLN A 268 -1.63 13.49 1.50
CA GLN A 268 -0.23 13.66 1.88
C GLN A 268 -0.08 13.66 3.42
N GLY A 269 0.94 12.97 3.91
CA GLY A 269 1.26 12.86 5.34
C GLY A 269 2.51 13.63 5.76
N GLU A 270 3.32 14.12 4.83
CA GLU A 270 4.53 14.89 5.11
C GLU A 270 4.23 16.39 5.22
N ARG A 271 4.52 16.98 6.40
CA ARG A 271 4.25 18.40 6.68
C ARG A 271 4.93 19.35 5.70
N GLU A 272 6.16 19.05 5.28
CA GLU A 272 6.91 19.88 4.34
C GLU A 272 6.22 19.94 2.97
N LEU A 273 5.73 18.80 2.47
CA LEU A 273 5.00 18.72 1.20
C LEU A 273 3.63 19.42 1.28
N ILE A 274 2.92 19.30 2.41
CA ILE A 274 1.64 20.02 2.63
C ILE A 274 1.88 21.53 2.67
N SER A 275 2.88 22.01 3.43
CA SER A 275 3.23 23.43 3.49
C SER A 275 3.64 23.96 2.12
N ARG A 276 4.38 23.17 1.33
CA ARG A 276 4.75 23.52 -0.04
C ARG A 276 3.52 23.64 -0.94
N HIS A 277 2.58 22.69 -0.87
CA HIS A 277 1.33 22.75 -1.62
C HIS A 277 0.53 24.02 -1.28
N ALA A 278 0.35 24.32 0.01
CA ALA A 278 -0.34 25.53 0.46
C ALA A 278 0.36 26.80 -0.03
N GLN A 279 1.69 26.81 -0.02
CA GLN A 279 2.50 27.92 -0.52
C GLN A 279 2.35 28.11 -2.03
N THR A 280 2.45 27.04 -2.82
CA THR A 280 2.28 27.10 -4.29
C THR A 280 0.87 27.55 -4.65
N ALA A 281 -0.15 27.02 -3.98
CA ALA A 281 -1.55 27.41 -4.21
C ALA A 281 -1.79 28.90 -3.89
N MET A 282 -1.27 29.41 -2.77
CA MET A 282 -1.33 30.84 -2.44
C MET A 282 -0.57 31.69 -3.46
N ALA A 283 0.65 31.28 -3.83
CA ALA A 283 1.48 32.00 -4.80
C ALA A 283 0.84 32.03 -6.19
N ALA A 284 0.18 30.96 -6.63
CA ALA A 284 -0.59 30.93 -7.86
C ALA A 284 -1.72 31.97 -7.85
N LYS A 285 -2.48 32.08 -6.75
CA LYS A 285 -3.51 33.13 -6.64
C LYS A 285 -2.91 34.52 -6.71
N GLU A 286 -1.81 34.79 -6.00
CA GLU A 286 -1.15 36.11 -6.02
C GLU A 286 -0.57 36.47 -7.37
N ALA A 287 0.13 35.53 -8.03
CA ALA A 287 0.80 35.75 -9.31
C ALA A 287 -0.17 36.04 -10.47
N ASN A 288 -1.43 35.62 -10.33
CA ASN A 288 -2.44 35.73 -11.40
C ASN A 288 -3.44 36.87 -11.19
N ILE A 289 -3.40 37.61 -10.08
CA ILE A 289 -4.35 38.71 -9.85
C ILE A 289 -4.10 39.93 -10.74
N ARG A 290 -2.83 40.23 -11.05
CA ARG A 290 -2.44 41.46 -11.77
C ARG A 290 -1.77 41.09 -13.07
N HIS A 291 -2.28 41.65 -14.16
CA HIS A 291 -1.66 41.55 -15.48
C HIS A 291 -1.82 42.88 -16.22
N PHE A 292 -0.98 43.07 -17.23
CA PHE A 292 -0.97 44.24 -18.09
C PHE A 292 -1.31 43.81 -19.52
N ALA A 293 -2.41 44.31 -20.06
CA ALA A 293 -2.75 44.10 -21.47
C ALA A 293 -2.15 45.25 -22.29
N ALA A 294 -1.52 44.92 -23.41
CA ALA A 294 -0.89 45.92 -24.26
C ALA A 294 -0.95 45.55 -25.74
N THR A 295 -0.91 46.56 -26.58
CA THR A 295 -0.68 46.41 -28.03
C THR A 295 0.66 47.00 -28.39
N ALA A 296 1.37 46.34 -29.32
CA ALA A 296 2.73 46.70 -29.70
C ALA A 296 2.96 46.52 -31.20
N ASN A 297 3.89 47.30 -31.75
CA ASN A 297 4.35 47.20 -33.14
C ASN A 297 5.74 46.53 -33.26
N ALA A 298 6.05 45.61 -32.33
CA ALA A 298 7.33 44.90 -32.27
C ALA A 298 7.14 43.43 -32.68
N HIS A 299 7.52 43.10 -33.91
CA HIS A 299 7.29 41.77 -34.51
C HIS A 299 8.22 40.67 -33.99
N TRP A 300 9.29 41.06 -33.29
CA TRP A 300 10.29 40.12 -32.77
C TRP A 300 10.02 39.63 -31.35
N LEU A 301 9.00 40.16 -30.68
CA LEU A 301 8.65 39.74 -29.31
C LEU A 301 8.30 38.26 -29.30
N SER A 302 8.69 37.55 -28.25
CA SER A 302 8.27 36.17 -27.97
C SER A 302 7.75 36.02 -26.54
N CYS A 303 6.80 35.12 -26.33
CA CYS A 303 6.38 34.75 -24.98
C CYS A 303 7.55 34.14 -24.18
N GLY A 304 7.64 34.53 -22.90
CA GLY A 304 8.75 34.15 -22.02
C GLY A 304 9.96 35.08 -22.10
N GLU A 305 9.91 36.16 -22.88
CA GLU A 305 10.93 37.22 -22.84
C GLU A 305 10.53 38.38 -21.92
N ILE A 306 11.53 39.16 -21.52
CA ILE A 306 11.37 40.38 -20.71
C ILE A 306 11.59 41.61 -21.58
N PHE A 307 10.76 42.64 -21.41
CA PHE A 307 11.02 43.97 -21.96
C PHE A 307 10.98 45.03 -20.87
N THR A 308 11.75 46.09 -21.05
CA THR A 308 11.63 47.31 -20.26
C THR A 308 10.66 48.27 -20.95
N LEU A 309 9.53 48.58 -20.30
CA LEU A 309 8.63 49.64 -20.75
C LEU A 309 9.25 50.98 -20.39
N SER A 310 9.66 51.79 -21.36
CA SER A 310 10.28 53.10 -21.12
C SER A 310 9.36 54.26 -21.45
N GLY A 311 9.42 55.34 -20.68
CA GLY A 311 8.68 56.58 -20.96
C GLY A 311 7.22 56.57 -20.51
N HIS A 312 6.74 55.52 -19.84
CA HIS A 312 5.39 55.46 -19.28
C HIS A 312 5.31 56.28 -17.96
N PRO A 313 4.16 56.92 -17.61
CA PRO A 313 4.05 57.77 -16.42
C PRO A 313 4.26 57.04 -15.09
N SER A 314 4.18 55.70 -15.09
CA SER A 314 4.49 54.87 -13.92
C SER A 314 5.99 54.60 -13.71
N GLY A 315 6.85 55.17 -14.56
CA GLY A 315 8.29 54.93 -14.59
C GLY A 315 8.70 53.71 -15.41
N ASP A 316 10.00 53.65 -15.70
CA ASP A 316 10.62 52.57 -16.48
C ASP A 316 10.67 51.28 -15.64
N LYS A 317 10.06 50.20 -16.16
CA LYS A 317 9.92 48.92 -15.44
C LYS A 317 10.03 47.72 -16.37
N GLU A 318 10.49 46.61 -15.81
CA GLU A 318 10.60 45.34 -16.52
C GLU A 318 9.32 44.50 -16.39
N TYR A 319 8.94 43.92 -17.52
CA TYR A 319 7.74 43.11 -17.67
C TYR A 319 8.05 41.83 -18.44
N ASN A 320 7.51 40.71 -17.96
CA ASN A 320 7.59 39.42 -18.63
C ASN A 320 6.37 39.22 -19.53
N ILE A 321 6.59 38.78 -20.78
CA ILE A 321 5.52 38.50 -21.75
C ILE A 321 4.92 37.13 -21.45
N ARG A 322 3.74 37.12 -20.82
CA ARG A 322 3.02 35.89 -20.44
C ARG A 322 2.20 35.30 -21.58
N ARG A 323 1.64 36.14 -22.43
CA ARG A 323 0.86 35.75 -23.61
C ARG A 323 1.15 36.72 -24.72
N LEU A 324 1.26 36.21 -25.95
CA LEU A 324 1.37 37.01 -27.16
C LEU A 324 0.43 36.44 -28.21
N ASP A 325 -0.51 37.26 -28.67
CA ASP A 325 -1.28 37.06 -29.89
C ASP A 325 -0.62 37.92 -30.98
N LEU A 326 -0.17 37.28 -32.06
CA LEU A 326 0.59 37.93 -33.13
C LEU A 326 -0.10 37.72 -34.48
N GLU A 327 -0.29 38.80 -35.21
CA GLU A 327 -0.72 38.81 -36.61
C GLU A 327 0.31 39.54 -37.46
N ALA A 328 0.76 38.91 -38.56
CA ALA A 328 1.68 39.52 -39.51
C ALA A 328 1.22 39.27 -40.95
N VAL A 329 1.32 40.31 -41.78
CA VAL A 329 0.96 40.28 -43.20
C VAL A 329 2.14 40.72 -44.05
N ASN A 330 2.34 40.05 -45.19
CA ASN A 330 3.48 40.29 -46.06
C ASN A 330 3.36 41.59 -46.89
N ASN A 331 4.47 42.05 -47.47
CA ASN A 331 4.63 43.31 -48.20
C ASN A 331 4.75 43.13 -49.74
N PHE A 332 3.85 42.35 -50.35
CA PHE A 332 4.03 41.90 -51.75
C PHE A 332 3.90 42.94 -52.87
N ASP A 333 3.23 44.06 -52.62
CA ASP A 333 2.85 45.05 -53.64
C ASP A 333 3.38 46.46 -53.29
N ASP A 334 4.55 46.54 -52.63
CA ASP A 334 5.13 47.78 -52.06
C ASP A 334 4.24 48.49 -51.02
N ASN A 335 3.15 47.86 -50.60
CA ASN A 335 2.40 48.22 -49.40
C ASN A 335 3.22 47.88 -48.15
N SER A 336 3.15 48.74 -47.14
CA SER A 336 3.78 48.53 -45.84
C SER A 336 3.41 47.16 -45.28
N SER A 337 4.39 46.39 -44.81
CA SER A 337 4.11 45.25 -43.94
C SER A 337 3.33 45.71 -42.72
N ALA A 338 2.48 44.85 -42.20
CA ALA A 338 1.74 45.10 -40.97
C ALA A 338 2.04 43.97 -39.99
N CYS A 339 2.40 44.34 -38.77
CA CYS A 339 2.48 43.44 -37.64
C CYS A 339 1.68 44.03 -36.49
N PHE A 340 0.82 43.22 -35.90
CA PHE A 340 0.05 43.57 -34.73
C PHE A 340 0.33 42.55 -33.64
N CYS A 341 0.84 43.02 -32.51
CA CYS A 341 1.11 42.21 -31.33
C CYS A 341 0.17 42.65 -30.21
N GLN A 342 -0.65 41.75 -29.71
CA GLN A 342 -1.40 41.94 -28.47
C GLN A 342 -0.78 41.05 -27.40
N LEU A 343 -0.32 41.63 -26.30
CA LEU A 343 0.37 40.89 -25.25
C LEU A 343 -0.32 41.04 -23.90
N GLN A 344 -0.20 40.00 -23.08
CA GLN A 344 -0.42 40.09 -21.65
C GLN A 344 0.93 39.94 -20.95
N ALA A 345 1.25 40.89 -20.09
CA ALA A 345 2.48 40.92 -19.33
C ALA A 345 2.23 40.90 -17.82
N VAL A 346 3.25 40.47 -17.08
CA VAL A 346 3.32 40.56 -15.62
C VAL A 346 4.59 41.28 -15.24
N SER A 347 4.61 41.93 -14.07
CA SER A 347 5.85 42.54 -13.56
C SER A 347 6.93 41.47 -13.37
N ASN A 348 8.17 41.77 -13.75
CA ASN A 348 9.30 40.85 -13.62
C ASN A 348 9.97 40.91 -12.22
N ASP A 349 9.29 41.42 -11.21
CA ASP A 349 9.82 41.63 -9.85
C ASP A 349 9.46 40.50 -8.87
N GLN A 350 8.56 39.59 -9.27
CA GLN A 350 8.15 38.43 -8.49
C GLN A 350 8.00 37.20 -9.39
N PRO A 351 8.24 35.99 -8.86
CA PRO A 351 7.93 34.75 -9.57
C PRO A 351 6.48 34.69 -10.02
N TRP A 352 6.26 34.38 -11.30
CA TRP A 352 4.96 33.96 -11.77
C TRP A 352 4.74 32.48 -11.45
N VAL A 353 3.53 32.12 -11.04
CA VAL A 353 3.15 30.74 -10.71
C VAL A 353 1.89 30.41 -11.49
N PRO A 354 1.85 29.30 -12.25
CA PRO A 354 0.66 28.95 -13.02
C PRO A 354 -0.51 28.55 -12.10
N ASP A 355 -1.73 28.83 -12.54
CA ASP A 355 -2.92 28.31 -11.88
C ASP A 355 -3.02 26.79 -12.06
N ALA A 356 -3.46 26.08 -11.02
CA ALA A 356 -3.83 24.67 -11.09
C ALA A 356 -5.13 24.50 -11.91
N SER A 357 -4.98 24.46 -13.23
CA SER A 357 -6.08 24.46 -14.19
C SER A 357 -6.45 23.06 -14.68
N HIS A 358 -5.57 22.07 -14.48
CA HIS A 358 -5.85 20.68 -14.78
C HIS A 358 -6.35 19.95 -13.54
N PRO A 359 -7.58 19.38 -13.55
CA PRO A 359 -8.06 18.62 -12.41
C PRO A 359 -7.23 17.33 -12.27
N LEU A 360 -7.01 16.93 -11.02
CA LEU A 360 -6.33 15.70 -10.67
C LEU A 360 -7.07 14.49 -11.29
N PRO A 361 -6.35 13.49 -11.81
CA PRO A 361 -6.99 12.24 -12.20
C PRO A 361 -7.56 11.56 -10.96
N GLU A 362 -8.76 11.00 -11.09
CA GLU A 362 -9.42 10.27 -10.00
C GLU A 362 -9.70 8.82 -10.41
N ILE A 363 -9.56 7.91 -9.44
CA ILE A 363 -9.99 6.52 -9.53
C ILE A 363 -11.19 6.36 -8.60
N PRO A 364 -12.43 6.46 -9.11
CA PRO A 364 -13.63 6.41 -8.27
C PRO A 364 -13.98 5.02 -7.75
N GLY A 365 -13.20 3.99 -8.12
CA GLY A 365 -13.50 2.60 -7.82
C GLY A 365 -12.26 1.82 -7.42
N VAL A 366 -12.31 0.51 -7.62
CA VAL A 366 -11.28 -0.42 -7.20
C VAL A 366 -10.53 -0.96 -8.42
N LEU A 367 -9.22 -1.07 -8.32
CA LEU A 367 -8.38 -1.79 -9.29
C LEU A 367 -7.89 -3.11 -8.69
N THR A 368 -7.51 -4.05 -9.54
CA THR A 368 -6.81 -5.27 -9.11
C THR A 368 -5.30 -5.07 -9.27
N ALA A 369 -4.53 -5.67 -8.36
CA ALA A 369 -3.07 -5.73 -8.42
C ALA A 369 -2.58 -7.08 -7.89
N ILE A 370 -1.32 -7.41 -8.20
CA ILE A 370 -0.64 -8.57 -7.62
C ILE A 370 0.35 -8.09 -6.56
N VAL A 371 0.42 -8.78 -5.44
CA VAL A 371 1.43 -8.52 -4.41
C VAL A 371 2.80 -8.93 -4.92
N VAL A 372 3.78 -8.04 -4.82
CA VAL A 372 5.16 -8.27 -5.24
C VAL A 372 6.13 -8.12 -4.07
N GLY A 373 7.32 -8.64 -4.23
CA GLY A 373 8.38 -8.62 -3.21
C GLY A 373 9.65 -9.28 -3.75
N PRO A 374 10.72 -9.36 -2.94
CA PRO A 374 11.96 -10.01 -3.35
C PRO A 374 11.71 -11.49 -3.65
N ALA A 375 12.40 -12.04 -4.65
CA ALA A 375 12.21 -13.43 -5.09
C ALA A 375 12.47 -14.49 -3.98
N SER A 376 13.15 -14.11 -2.90
CA SER A 376 13.43 -14.97 -1.74
C SER A 376 12.33 -15.00 -0.68
N GLU A 377 11.32 -14.12 -0.76
CA GLU A 377 10.31 -13.92 0.29
C GLU A 377 8.89 -14.27 -0.19
N GLU A 378 8.14 -15.00 0.65
CA GLU A 378 6.70 -15.22 0.44
C GLU A 378 5.84 -14.11 1.06
N ILE A 379 6.40 -13.39 2.03
CA ILE A 379 5.74 -12.30 2.78
C ILE A 379 6.74 -11.16 2.85
N HIS A 380 6.44 -10.05 2.19
CA HIS A 380 7.29 -8.87 2.14
C HIS A 380 6.52 -7.65 2.67
N THR A 381 6.80 -7.25 3.91
CA THR A 381 6.09 -6.17 4.61
C THR A 381 7.01 -5.28 5.42
N ASP A 382 6.59 -4.05 5.67
CA ASP A 382 7.25 -3.14 6.61
C ASP A 382 6.69 -3.23 8.04
N GLU A 383 7.14 -2.35 8.94
CA GLU A 383 6.73 -2.32 10.35
C GLU A 383 5.23 -2.04 10.59
N TYR A 384 4.54 -1.47 9.58
CA TYR A 384 3.12 -1.17 9.62
C TYR A 384 2.26 -2.25 8.93
N GLY A 385 2.87 -3.32 8.43
CA GLY A 385 2.18 -4.36 7.67
C GLY A 385 1.76 -3.90 6.27
N ARG A 386 2.40 -2.86 5.71
CA ARG A 386 2.21 -2.44 4.33
C ARG A 386 2.88 -3.44 3.39
N ILE A 387 2.36 -3.56 2.17
CA ILE A 387 2.90 -4.46 1.13
C ILE A 387 3.29 -3.67 -0.12
N LYS A 388 4.03 -4.31 -1.03
CA LYS A 388 4.27 -3.81 -2.40
C LYS A 388 3.32 -4.49 -3.37
N ILE A 389 2.87 -3.78 -4.40
CA ILE A 389 1.93 -4.28 -5.39
C ILE A 389 2.38 -3.91 -6.81
N GLN A 390 1.89 -4.64 -7.80
CA GLN A 390 2.03 -4.27 -9.20
C GLN A 390 0.67 -4.34 -9.89
N PHE A 391 0.29 -3.25 -10.56
CA PHE A 391 -0.92 -3.23 -11.36
C PHE A 391 -0.70 -3.96 -12.69
N PRO A 392 -1.72 -4.64 -13.27
CA PRO A 392 -1.56 -5.36 -14.54
C PRO A 392 -1.17 -4.49 -15.74
N TRP A 393 -1.44 -3.18 -15.68
CA TRP A 393 -1.06 -2.22 -16.71
C TRP A 393 0.35 -1.66 -16.54
N ASP A 394 0.99 -1.90 -15.38
CA ASP A 394 2.35 -1.47 -15.12
C ASP A 394 3.36 -2.44 -15.74
N LYS A 395 3.84 -2.08 -16.93
CA LYS A 395 4.80 -2.87 -17.71
C LYS A 395 6.22 -2.34 -17.66
N GLU A 396 6.42 -1.16 -17.06
CA GLU A 396 7.72 -0.48 -17.06
C GLU A 396 8.54 -0.82 -15.81
N ASN A 397 7.86 -1.19 -14.71
CA ASN A 397 8.51 -1.69 -13.50
C ASN A 397 8.77 -3.22 -13.55
N PRO A 398 9.83 -3.71 -12.87
CA PRO A 398 10.32 -5.09 -13.00
C PRO A 398 9.44 -6.17 -12.36
N GLY A 399 8.45 -5.80 -11.55
CA GLY A 399 7.59 -6.75 -10.82
C GLY A 399 8.19 -7.33 -9.55
N ASP A 400 9.16 -6.63 -8.95
CA ASP A 400 9.78 -6.92 -7.66
C ASP A 400 9.40 -5.86 -6.59
N ASP A 401 10.12 -5.85 -5.47
CA ASP A 401 9.94 -4.93 -4.33
C ASP A 401 10.16 -3.45 -4.66
N THR A 402 10.66 -3.14 -5.85
CA THR A 402 10.82 -1.77 -6.36
C THR A 402 9.65 -1.29 -7.21
N SER A 403 8.61 -2.09 -7.41
CA SER A 403 7.52 -1.78 -8.36
C SER A 403 6.45 -0.81 -7.86
N SER A 404 6.37 -0.57 -6.54
CA SER A 404 5.45 0.41 -5.97
C SER A 404 5.97 1.06 -4.69
N CYS A 405 5.26 2.08 -4.20
CA CYS A 405 5.37 2.52 -2.80
C CYS A 405 4.85 1.45 -1.83
N TRP A 406 5.02 1.69 -0.54
CA TRP A 406 4.42 0.86 0.50
C TRP A 406 2.92 1.13 0.63
N VAL A 407 2.10 0.11 0.38
CA VAL A 407 0.64 0.22 0.33
C VAL A 407 0.01 -0.37 1.59
N GLN A 408 -0.84 0.40 2.27
CA GLN A 408 -1.57 -0.06 3.45
C GLN A 408 -2.55 -1.18 3.10
N VAL A 409 -2.70 -2.14 4.02
CA VAL A 409 -3.65 -3.25 3.89
C VAL A 409 -4.72 -3.12 4.96
N VAL A 410 -5.97 -2.97 4.53
CA VAL A 410 -7.14 -2.99 5.43
C VAL A 410 -7.19 -4.33 6.15
N GLN A 411 -7.26 -4.27 7.47
CA GLN A 411 -7.47 -5.43 8.32
C GLN A 411 -8.94 -5.50 8.77
N PRO A 412 -9.52 -6.70 8.98
CA PRO A 412 -10.90 -6.83 9.44
C PRO A 412 -11.18 -6.10 10.77
N TRP A 413 -10.16 -6.00 11.63
CA TRP A 413 -10.21 -5.30 12.91
C TRP A 413 -8.80 -4.90 13.33
N SER A 414 -8.57 -3.66 13.76
CA SER A 414 -7.27 -3.19 14.22
C SER A 414 -7.39 -2.15 15.34
N GLY A 415 -6.50 -2.20 16.32
CA GLY A 415 -6.33 -1.21 17.37
C GLY A 415 -4.93 -1.26 17.98
N ALA A 416 -4.72 -0.58 19.11
CA ALA A 416 -3.42 -0.49 19.77
C ALA A 416 -2.92 -1.86 20.29
N LYS A 417 -2.20 -2.60 19.43
CA LYS A 417 -1.70 -3.97 19.68
C LYS A 417 -2.80 -5.02 19.91
N PHE A 418 -3.95 -4.86 19.29
CA PHE A 418 -5.00 -5.87 19.23
C PHE A 418 -5.70 -5.81 17.86
N GLY A 419 -6.36 -6.90 17.46
CA GLY A 419 -7.07 -6.98 16.18
C GLY A 419 -6.79 -8.29 15.44
N ALA A 420 -7.16 -8.30 14.15
CA ALA A 420 -6.82 -9.33 13.19
C ALA A 420 -5.68 -8.84 12.29
N GLN A 421 -4.75 -9.74 11.94
CA GLN A 421 -3.66 -9.44 11.03
C GLN A 421 -3.50 -10.57 10.02
N PHE A 422 -3.94 -10.33 8.79
CA PHE A 422 -3.78 -11.22 7.65
C PHE A 422 -3.11 -10.45 6.52
N LEU A 423 -1.84 -10.76 6.28
CA LEU A 423 -1.04 -10.09 5.26
C LEU A 423 -1.12 -10.89 3.95
N PRO A 424 -1.55 -10.26 2.84
CA PRO A 424 -1.44 -10.85 1.52
C PRO A 424 0.01 -11.26 1.22
N ARG A 425 0.19 -12.46 0.66
CA ARG A 425 1.52 -12.99 0.30
C ARG A 425 1.89 -12.56 -1.12
N VAL A 426 3.18 -12.58 -1.44
CA VAL A 426 3.67 -12.38 -2.82
C VAL A 426 2.92 -13.34 -3.76
N GLY A 427 2.40 -12.82 -4.88
CA GLY A 427 1.56 -13.55 -5.82
C GLY A 427 0.06 -13.58 -5.50
N CYS A 428 -0.38 -13.07 -4.35
CA CYS A 428 -1.81 -12.88 -4.09
C CYS A 428 -2.38 -11.77 -4.99
N GLU A 429 -3.62 -11.95 -5.45
CA GLU A 429 -4.39 -10.88 -6.08
C GLU A 429 -5.10 -10.07 -5.01
N VAL A 430 -4.95 -8.75 -5.09
CA VAL A 430 -5.53 -7.78 -4.16
C VAL A 430 -6.42 -6.78 -4.88
N LEU A 431 -7.41 -6.30 -4.14
CA LEU A 431 -8.25 -5.16 -4.52
C LEU A 431 -7.66 -3.89 -3.93
N VAL A 432 -7.48 -2.86 -4.76
CA VAL A 432 -6.83 -1.59 -4.42
C VAL A 432 -7.81 -0.44 -4.62
N SER A 433 -8.11 0.27 -3.54
CA SER A 433 -8.81 1.56 -3.53
C SER A 433 -7.79 2.69 -3.40
N PHE A 434 -8.25 3.95 -3.48
CA PHE A 434 -7.40 5.13 -3.48
C PHE A 434 -7.96 6.17 -2.52
N VAL A 435 -7.12 6.72 -1.63
CA VAL A 435 -7.56 7.73 -0.65
C VAL A 435 -8.02 8.98 -1.40
N GLN A 436 -9.29 9.37 -1.20
CA GLN A 436 -9.95 10.45 -1.96
C GLN A 436 -9.95 10.23 -3.49
N GLY A 437 -9.81 8.98 -3.96
CA GLY A 437 -9.69 8.66 -5.37
C GLY A 437 -8.33 9.03 -5.99
N HIS A 438 -7.38 9.54 -5.21
CA HIS A 438 -6.10 10.04 -5.72
C HIS A 438 -5.15 8.88 -6.10
N PRO A 439 -4.73 8.75 -7.38
CA PRO A 439 -3.92 7.62 -7.87
C PRO A 439 -2.62 7.37 -7.12
N ASP A 440 -1.99 8.43 -6.62
CA ASP A 440 -0.72 8.34 -5.87
C ASP A 440 -0.86 7.75 -4.46
N PHE A 441 -2.09 7.56 -3.94
CA PHE A 441 -2.34 7.09 -2.58
C PHE A 441 -3.18 5.80 -2.56
N PRO A 442 -2.62 4.66 -3.02
CA PRO A 442 -3.32 3.38 -3.01
C PRO A 442 -3.49 2.81 -1.60
N VAL A 443 -4.55 2.02 -1.40
CA VAL A 443 -4.83 1.22 -0.19
C VAL A 443 -5.43 -0.12 -0.62
N VAL A 444 -4.83 -1.22 -0.17
CA VAL A 444 -5.38 -2.56 -0.38
C VAL A 444 -6.57 -2.77 0.55
N ILE A 445 -7.73 -3.10 -0.01
CA ILE A 445 -8.98 -3.27 0.74
C ILE A 445 -9.39 -4.74 0.91
N GLY A 446 -8.67 -5.68 0.29
CA GLY A 446 -8.94 -7.11 0.43
C GLY A 446 -8.23 -7.95 -0.63
N THR A 447 -8.44 -9.27 -0.54
CA THR A 447 -7.96 -10.27 -1.52
C THR A 447 -9.13 -10.96 -2.19
N VAL A 448 -8.88 -11.51 -3.37
CA VAL A 448 -9.86 -12.31 -4.11
C VAL A 448 -9.27 -13.65 -4.54
N HIS A 449 -10.14 -14.66 -4.64
CA HIS A 449 -9.77 -15.93 -5.24
C HIS A 449 -9.78 -15.82 -6.76
N ASN A 450 -8.86 -16.52 -7.42
CA ASN A 450 -8.72 -16.51 -8.87
C ASN A 450 -8.31 -17.89 -9.41
N GLY A 451 -7.97 -17.97 -10.71
CA GLY A 451 -7.60 -19.22 -11.37
C GLY A 451 -6.38 -19.94 -10.75
N GLN A 452 -5.47 -19.18 -10.12
CA GLN A 452 -4.30 -19.69 -9.41
C GLN A 452 -4.58 -19.85 -7.91
N ASN A 453 -5.06 -18.79 -7.27
CA ASN A 453 -5.38 -18.71 -5.85
C ASN A 453 -6.83 -19.17 -5.61
N LYS A 454 -7.07 -20.48 -5.69
CA LYS A 454 -8.40 -21.05 -5.50
C LYS A 454 -8.91 -20.91 -4.06
N PRO A 455 -10.23 -20.95 -3.85
CA PRO A 455 -10.81 -21.04 -2.51
C PRO A 455 -10.27 -22.23 -1.71
N PRO A 456 -10.13 -22.12 -0.37
CA PRO A 456 -9.57 -23.18 0.47
C PRO A 456 -10.45 -24.43 0.55
N PHE A 457 -11.76 -24.29 0.33
CA PHE A 457 -12.72 -25.39 0.30
C PHE A 457 -13.16 -25.66 -1.15
N ALA A 458 -13.25 -26.93 -1.53
CA ALA A 458 -13.51 -27.32 -2.91
C ALA A 458 -14.91 -26.91 -3.37
N LEU A 459 -15.04 -25.87 -4.22
CA LEU A 459 -16.32 -25.41 -4.75
C LEU A 459 -16.62 -25.99 -6.15
N PRO A 460 -17.91 -26.27 -6.47
CA PRO A 460 -19.11 -25.99 -5.67
C PRO A 460 -19.50 -27.08 -4.66
N ALA A 461 -18.72 -28.16 -4.53
CA ALA A 461 -19.07 -29.32 -3.70
C ALA A 461 -19.16 -28.99 -2.20
N GLY A 462 -18.15 -28.30 -1.65
CA GLY A 462 -18.06 -27.85 -0.26
C GLY A 462 -18.68 -26.47 -0.01
N LYS A 463 -19.80 -26.16 -0.66
CA LYS A 463 -20.51 -24.85 -0.51
C LYS A 463 -21.05 -24.59 0.91
N ASN A 464 -21.09 -25.63 1.74
CA ASN A 464 -21.47 -25.65 3.15
C ASN A 464 -20.27 -25.58 4.09
N GLU A 465 -19.04 -25.49 3.56
CA GLU A 465 -17.83 -25.29 4.35
C GLU A 465 -17.42 -23.81 4.40
N SER A 466 -17.04 -23.35 5.58
CA SER A 466 -16.51 -22.01 5.81
C SER A 466 -15.44 -22.01 6.90
N GLY A 467 -14.59 -20.98 6.95
CA GLY A 467 -13.61 -20.81 8.02
C GLY A 467 -12.24 -20.32 7.55
N PHE A 468 -11.23 -20.54 8.38
CA PHE A 468 -9.86 -20.10 8.20
C PHE A 468 -8.95 -21.30 7.93
N LEU A 469 -8.22 -21.23 6.83
CA LEU A 469 -7.16 -22.17 6.48
C LEU A 469 -5.88 -21.38 6.23
N SER A 470 -4.85 -21.63 7.02
CA SER A 470 -3.53 -21.05 6.81
C SER A 470 -2.61 -22.00 6.06
N ARG A 471 -1.42 -21.51 5.71
CA ARG A 471 -0.38 -22.28 5.05
C ARG A 471 0.93 -22.07 5.79
N SER A 472 1.66 -23.14 6.11
CA SER A 472 3.02 -23.02 6.65
C SER A 472 3.88 -22.16 5.74
N THR A 473 4.75 -21.36 6.34
CA THR A 473 5.68 -20.47 5.63
C THR A 473 7.06 -20.58 6.27
N PRO A 474 8.15 -20.56 5.49
CA PRO A 474 8.16 -20.59 4.02
C PRO A 474 7.87 -21.99 3.45
N LYS A 475 7.44 -22.06 2.19
CA LYS A 475 7.35 -23.27 1.34
C LYS A 475 6.44 -24.38 1.85
N GLY A 476 5.36 -24.05 2.56
CA GLY A 476 4.35 -25.03 2.97
C GLY A 476 3.57 -25.60 1.79
N SER A 477 3.37 -26.92 1.78
CA SER A 477 2.52 -27.65 0.83
C SER A 477 1.03 -27.52 1.14
N VAL A 478 0.16 -28.03 0.27
CA VAL A 478 -1.31 -27.90 0.40
C VAL A 478 -1.89 -28.39 1.72
N ASP A 479 -1.25 -29.37 2.32
CA ASP A 479 -1.71 -30.05 3.53
C ASP A 479 -1.06 -29.50 4.81
N GLU A 480 -0.13 -28.54 4.70
CA GLU A 480 0.61 -27.99 5.84
C GLU A 480 0.03 -26.64 6.26
N GLY A 481 -0.79 -26.64 7.31
CA GLY A 481 -1.43 -25.41 7.79
C GLY A 481 -2.35 -25.61 8.98
N HIS A 482 -2.76 -24.49 9.58
CA HIS A 482 -3.77 -24.50 10.63
C HIS A 482 -5.17 -24.40 10.00
N ARG A 483 -6.15 -25.09 10.58
CA ARG A 483 -7.55 -25.06 10.12
C ARG A 483 -8.48 -24.81 11.29
N LEU A 484 -9.37 -23.83 11.12
CA LEU A 484 -10.59 -23.65 11.91
C LEU A 484 -11.75 -23.56 10.92
N SER A 485 -12.58 -24.59 10.83
CA SER A 485 -13.66 -24.62 9.84
C SER A 485 -14.96 -25.18 10.38
N PHE A 486 -16.04 -24.76 9.74
CA PHE A 486 -17.42 -25.14 10.01
C PHE A 486 -17.99 -25.82 8.77
N ASN A 487 -18.60 -26.99 8.95
CA ASN A 487 -19.49 -27.60 7.97
C ASN A 487 -20.92 -27.44 8.48
N ASP A 488 -21.73 -26.68 7.76
CA ASP A 488 -23.11 -26.34 8.15
C ASP A 488 -24.16 -27.23 7.46
N LYS A 489 -23.76 -28.41 6.97
CA LYS A 489 -24.71 -29.38 6.40
C LYS A 489 -25.56 -29.97 7.52
N LYS A 490 -26.86 -29.69 7.45
CA LYS A 490 -27.84 -30.17 8.42
C LYS A 490 -27.75 -31.69 8.66
N GLY A 491 -27.55 -32.11 9.90
CA GLY A 491 -27.42 -33.51 10.32
C GLY A 491 -26.00 -34.09 10.18
N GLU A 492 -25.08 -33.31 9.62
CA GLU A 492 -23.66 -33.64 9.43
C GLU A 492 -22.77 -32.47 9.87
N GLU A 493 -23.24 -31.63 10.80
CA GLU A 493 -22.54 -30.44 11.24
C GLU A 493 -21.20 -30.82 11.90
N LEU A 494 -20.13 -30.11 11.53
CA LEU A 494 -18.79 -30.40 12.02
C LEU A 494 -17.96 -29.14 12.23
N LEU A 495 -17.47 -28.96 13.46
CA LEU A 495 -16.37 -28.04 13.77
C LEU A 495 -15.06 -28.81 13.69
N THR A 496 -14.13 -28.32 12.87
CA THR A 496 -12.78 -28.88 12.75
C THR A 496 -11.74 -27.87 13.23
N ILE A 497 -10.89 -28.30 14.17
CA ILE A 497 -9.72 -27.56 14.64
C ILE A 497 -8.48 -28.42 14.36
N ILE A 498 -7.60 -27.96 13.47
CA ILE A 498 -6.32 -28.62 13.17
C ILE A 498 -5.19 -27.65 13.50
N ALA A 499 -4.25 -28.12 14.33
CA ALA A 499 -2.97 -27.46 14.54
C ALA A 499 -1.87 -28.25 13.81
N GLN A 500 -1.11 -27.58 12.93
CA GLN A 500 -0.03 -28.22 12.16
C GLN A 500 1.10 -28.78 13.04
N LYS A 501 1.31 -28.19 14.23
CA LYS A 501 2.38 -28.59 15.14
C LYS A 501 1.91 -28.62 16.59
N ASP A 502 1.88 -27.47 17.25
CA ASP A 502 1.56 -27.34 18.67
C ASP A 502 0.16 -26.71 18.83
N LEU A 503 -0.66 -27.25 19.73
CA LEU A 503 -1.91 -26.64 20.19
C LEU A 503 -1.79 -26.35 21.69
N ALA A 504 -1.73 -25.07 22.05
CA ALA A 504 -1.73 -24.62 23.43
C ALA A 504 -3.08 -23.97 23.77
N LEU A 505 -3.70 -24.38 24.88
CA LEU A 505 -4.93 -23.80 25.40
C LEU A 505 -4.69 -23.32 26.84
N THR A 506 -4.85 -22.02 27.06
CA THR A 506 -4.76 -21.41 28.40
C THR A 506 -6.09 -20.74 28.72
N VAL A 507 -6.75 -21.18 29.78
CA VAL A 507 -7.99 -20.57 30.29
C VAL A 507 -7.69 -19.94 31.64
N LYS A 508 -7.90 -18.63 31.76
CA LYS A 508 -7.53 -17.85 32.96
C LYS A 508 -8.51 -18.01 34.13
N ASN A 509 -9.72 -18.48 33.86
CA ASN A 509 -10.76 -18.70 34.86
C ASN A 509 -11.32 -20.13 34.69
N ASP A 510 -12.53 -20.26 34.18
CA ASP A 510 -13.22 -21.55 34.09
C ASP A 510 -13.24 -22.13 32.68
N ALA A 511 -12.92 -23.41 32.55
CA ALA A 511 -13.12 -24.20 31.34
C ALA A 511 -14.21 -25.25 31.59
N THR A 512 -15.34 -25.14 30.89
CA THR A 512 -16.47 -26.08 31.01
C THR A 512 -16.65 -26.86 29.70
N SER A 513 -16.92 -28.17 29.80
CA SER A 513 -17.18 -29.02 28.63
C SER A 513 -18.37 -29.94 28.89
N THR A 514 -19.30 -30.00 27.94
CA THR A 514 -20.44 -30.91 27.95
C THR A 514 -20.50 -31.63 26.62
N ILE A 515 -20.47 -32.97 26.66
CA ILE A 515 -20.52 -33.83 25.47
C ILE A 515 -21.77 -34.70 25.60
N ALA A 516 -22.74 -34.51 24.71
CA ALA A 516 -24.05 -35.18 24.78
C ALA A 516 -24.00 -36.67 24.40
N ALA A 517 -23.01 -37.05 23.58
CA ALA A 517 -22.81 -38.43 23.14
C ALA A 517 -21.42 -38.92 23.56
N ASN A 518 -20.52 -39.14 22.62
CA ASN A 518 -19.25 -39.82 22.88
C ASN A 518 -18.07 -38.84 22.93
N ARG A 519 -17.11 -39.11 23.83
CA ARG A 519 -15.76 -38.53 23.80
C ARG A 519 -14.74 -39.67 23.62
N SER A 520 -13.87 -39.53 22.63
CA SER A 520 -12.72 -40.42 22.41
C SER A 520 -11.43 -39.61 22.39
N THR A 521 -10.39 -40.12 23.03
CA THR A 521 -9.06 -39.50 23.08
C THR A 521 -8.01 -40.58 22.83
N GLU A 522 -7.10 -40.32 21.88
CA GLU A 522 -5.99 -41.22 21.56
C GLU A 522 -4.68 -40.42 21.59
N LEU A 523 -3.70 -40.92 22.37
CA LEU A 523 -2.32 -40.45 22.32
C LEU A 523 -1.48 -41.57 21.73
N THR A 524 -0.92 -41.36 20.54
CA THR A 524 -0.13 -42.38 19.84
C THR A 524 1.27 -42.53 20.43
N LYS A 525 1.80 -41.46 21.04
CA LYS A 525 3.11 -41.43 21.70
C LYS A 525 3.14 -40.31 22.74
N GLY A 526 3.88 -40.52 23.83
CA GLY A 526 4.16 -39.50 24.84
C GLY A 526 3.48 -39.78 26.17
N ASN A 527 3.15 -38.70 26.89
CA ASN A 527 2.57 -38.72 28.22
C ASN A 527 1.28 -37.88 28.27
N ASP A 528 0.31 -38.36 29.04
CA ASP A 528 -0.86 -37.58 29.44
C ASP A 528 -0.71 -37.25 30.93
N LEU A 529 -0.74 -35.97 31.29
CA LEU A 529 -0.42 -35.50 32.64
C LEU A 529 -1.51 -34.56 33.15
N LEU A 530 -2.16 -34.96 34.24
CA LEU A 530 -3.04 -34.11 35.03
C LEU A 530 -2.34 -33.73 36.35
N VAL A 531 -2.17 -32.43 36.58
CA VAL A 531 -1.66 -31.90 37.86
C VAL A 531 -2.68 -30.95 38.45
N LEU A 532 -3.35 -31.38 39.52
CA LEU A 532 -4.19 -30.53 40.36
C LEU A 532 -3.36 -30.08 41.56
N LYS A 533 -3.04 -28.78 41.63
CA LYS A 533 -2.23 -28.23 42.74
C LYS A 533 -3.05 -28.01 44.01
N GLU A 534 -4.32 -27.65 43.84
CA GLU A 534 -5.24 -27.34 44.91
C GLU A 534 -6.67 -27.63 44.45
N GLY A 535 -7.54 -28.06 45.37
CA GLY A 535 -8.94 -28.37 45.12
C GLY A 535 -9.22 -29.87 45.06
N ASP A 536 -10.43 -30.19 44.60
CA ASP A 536 -10.97 -31.55 44.59
C ASP A 536 -11.02 -32.13 43.18
N MET A 537 -10.74 -33.43 43.07
CA MET A 537 -11.02 -34.22 41.87
C MET A 537 -12.13 -35.23 42.17
N SER A 538 -13.23 -35.17 41.42
CA SER A 538 -14.32 -36.13 41.51
C SER A 538 -14.61 -36.76 40.16
N VAL A 539 -14.88 -38.07 40.15
CA VAL A 539 -15.27 -38.83 38.97
C VAL A 539 -16.49 -39.67 39.37
N THR A 540 -17.62 -39.44 38.70
CA THR A 540 -18.87 -40.16 38.96
C THR A 540 -19.33 -40.88 37.71
N LEU A 541 -19.58 -42.19 37.83
CA LEU A 541 -20.22 -43.01 36.81
C LEU A 541 -21.54 -43.52 37.36
N GLU A 542 -22.65 -42.88 36.99
CA GLU A 542 -23.97 -43.26 37.50
C GLU A 542 -24.42 -44.63 36.96
N LYS A 543 -24.07 -44.93 35.70
CA LYS A 543 -24.41 -46.18 35.01
C LYS A 543 -23.27 -46.58 34.08
N GLY A 544 -22.94 -47.87 34.07
CA GLY A 544 -21.93 -48.45 33.18
C GLY A 544 -20.78 -49.10 33.94
N ASN A 545 -19.67 -49.31 33.24
CA ASN A 545 -18.49 -50.00 33.76
C ASN A 545 -17.27 -49.08 33.73
N TRP A 546 -16.42 -49.18 34.75
CA TRP A 546 -15.08 -48.62 34.75
C TRP A 546 -14.05 -49.73 34.50
N GLN A 547 -13.16 -49.53 33.52
CA GLN A 547 -12.09 -50.49 33.21
C GLN A 547 -10.76 -49.75 33.06
N GLN A 548 -9.72 -50.26 33.72
CA GLN A 548 -8.36 -49.76 33.61
C GLN A 548 -7.41 -50.93 33.33
N ARG A 549 -6.53 -50.78 32.34
CA ARG A 549 -5.50 -51.77 31.99
C ARG A 549 -4.14 -51.09 31.95
N ILE A 550 -3.20 -51.60 32.74
CA ILE A 550 -1.83 -51.06 32.86
C ILE A 550 -0.88 -52.22 32.59
N THR A 551 0.06 -52.02 31.67
CA THR A 551 1.10 -53.02 31.35
C THR A 551 2.36 -52.84 32.20
N GLY A 552 2.65 -51.61 32.60
CA GLY A 552 3.74 -51.27 33.52
C GLY A 552 3.27 -51.23 34.98
N ASN A 553 3.86 -50.31 35.75
CA ASN A 553 3.57 -50.16 37.17
C ASN A 553 2.35 -49.27 37.42
N ALA A 554 1.61 -49.57 38.49
CA ALA A 554 0.55 -48.72 39.02
C ALA A 554 0.84 -48.43 40.50
N THR A 555 0.86 -47.16 40.88
CA THR A 555 1.15 -46.71 42.26
C THR A 555 0.04 -45.76 42.72
N THR A 556 -0.40 -45.92 43.96
CA THR A 556 -1.32 -45.00 44.63
C THR A 556 -0.75 -44.65 46.00
N GLU A 557 -0.61 -43.36 46.29
CA GLU A 557 -0.09 -42.85 47.55
C GLU A 557 -1.06 -41.81 48.11
N VAL A 558 -1.43 -41.96 49.38
CA VAL A 558 -2.16 -40.96 50.17
C VAL A 558 -1.26 -40.61 51.34
N LYS A 559 -0.61 -39.43 51.28
CA LYS A 559 0.37 -39.01 52.29
C LYS A 559 -0.30 -38.64 53.61
N ASP A 560 -1.37 -37.88 53.51
CA ASP A 560 -2.19 -37.44 54.62
C ASP A 560 -3.66 -37.74 54.30
N GLY A 561 -4.39 -38.32 55.25
CA GLY A 561 -5.82 -38.63 55.10
C GLY A 561 -6.15 -40.12 55.00
N ASN A 562 -7.34 -40.42 54.45
CA ASN A 562 -7.93 -41.75 54.47
C ASN A 562 -8.07 -42.33 53.06
N TYR A 563 -7.79 -43.63 52.90
CA TYR A 563 -8.17 -44.39 51.72
C TYR A 563 -9.31 -45.35 52.06
N LYS A 564 -10.44 -45.25 51.36
CA LYS A 564 -11.62 -46.11 51.57
C LYS A 564 -12.02 -46.79 50.27
N LEU A 565 -12.01 -48.12 50.27
CA LEU A 565 -12.64 -48.95 49.24
C LEU A 565 -13.92 -49.56 49.81
N SER A 566 -15.06 -49.30 49.16
CA SER A 566 -16.35 -49.89 49.53
C SER A 566 -16.98 -50.53 48.31
N VAL A 567 -17.26 -51.83 48.40
CA VAL A 567 -17.79 -52.64 47.31
C VAL A 567 -19.02 -53.38 47.84
N ALA A 568 -20.17 -53.19 47.21
CA ALA A 568 -21.40 -53.89 47.58
C ALA A 568 -21.42 -55.33 47.07
N GLY A 569 -20.80 -55.57 45.91
CA GLY A 569 -20.59 -56.89 45.33
C GLY A 569 -19.27 -57.53 45.77
N ASN A 570 -18.66 -58.29 44.86
CA ASN A 570 -17.39 -58.97 45.12
C ASN A 570 -16.20 -58.03 44.91
N ASN A 571 -15.22 -58.11 45.81
CA ASN A 571 -13.87 -57.58 45.61
C ASN A 571 -12.90 -58.75 45.44
N THR A 572 -12.29 -58.88 44.26
CA THR A 572 -11.36 -59.97 43.95
C THR A 572 -9.98 -59.40 43.65
N THR A 573 -8.97 -59.89 44.39
CA THR A 573 -7.56 -59.58 44.16
C THR A 573 -6.83 -60.86 43.77
N GLU A 574 -6.31 -60.94 42.56
CA GLU A 574 -5.57 -62.10 42.06
C GLU A 574 -4.13 -61.70 41.71
N LEU A 575 -3.14 -62.35 42.35
CA LEU A 575 -1.73 -62.25 41.98
C LEU A 575 -1.31 -63.55 41.30
N LYS A 576 -0.90 -63.48 40.03
CA LYS A 576 -0.44 -64.66 39.27
C LYS A 576 1.00 -65.07 39.63
N SER A 577 1.80 -64.13 40.12
CA SER A 577 3.16 -64.33 40.61
C SER A 577 3.57 -63.16 41.51
N GLY A 578 4.66 -63.31 42.27
CA GLY A 578 5.19 -62.27 43.17
C GLY A 578 4.67 -62.36 44.60
N ASN A 579 4.79 -61.27 45.35
CA ASN A 579 4.49 -61.19 46.78
C ASN A 579 3.29 -60.27 47.06
N TYR A 580 2.46 -60.67 48.03
CA TYR A 580 1.46 -59.79 48.64
C TYR A 580 1.90 -59.40 50.05
N MET A 581 1.89 -58.11 50.38
CA MET A 581 2.30 -57.60 51.69
C MET A 581 1.37 -56.48 52.15
N LEU A 582 0.81 -56.64 53.36
CA LEU A 582 0.06 -55.60 54.06
C LEU A 582 0.81 -55.25 55.34
N SER A 583 1.20 -53.99 55.50
CA SER A 583 1.90 -53.48 56.68
C SER A 583 1.10 -52.36 57.31
N VAL A 584 0.87 -52.43 58.63
CA VAL A 584 0.17 -51.41 59.42
C VAL A 584 1.07 -51.02 60.58
N SER A 585 1.54 -49.77 60.59
CA SER A 585 2.44 -49.24 61.62
C SER A 585 1.71 -48.18 62.46
N GLY A 586 1.88 -48.23 63.78
CA GLY A 586 1.26 -47.25 64.70
C GLY A 586 -0.25 -47.42 64.94
N GLY A 587 -0.89 -48.45 64.38
CA GLY A 587 -2.33 -48.71 64.50
C GLY A 587 -2.68 -50.21 64.58
N GLY A 588 -3.97 -50.53 64.44
CA GLY A 588 -4.48 -51.91 64.44
C GLY A 588 -5.05 -52.34 63.08
N GLY A 589 -5.13 -53.65 62.86
CA GLY A 589 -5.75 -54.25 61.68
C GLY A 589 -6.75 -55.34 62.08
N GLY A 590 -7.75 -55.61 61.23
CA GLY A 590 -8.76 -56.63 61.51
C GLY A 590 -9.36 -57.20 60.23
N ILE A 591 -9.72 -58.48 60.27
CA ILE A 591 -10.49 -59.18 59.24
C ILE A 591 -11.76 -59.71 59.93
N LYS A 592 -12.93 -59.23 59.50
CA LYS A 592 -14.22 -59.69 59.99
C LYS A 592 -15.02 -60.26 58.83
N THR A 593 -15.57 -61.45 59.03
CA THR A 593 -16.49 -62.11 58.10
C THR A 593 -17.62 -62.74 58.92
N ASP A 594 -18.83 -62.73 58.37
CA ASP A 594 -19.98 -63.43 58.95
C ASP A 594 -19.99 -64.93 58.55
N LYS A 595 -19.18 -65.30 57.56
CA LYS A 595 -19.02 -66.67 57.04
C LYS A 595 -17.59 -67.17 57.24
N ALA A 596 -17.23 -68.29 56.62
CA ALA A 596 -15.89 -68.87 56.75
C ALA A 596 -14.78 -67.88 56.32
N LEU A 597 -13.70 -67.84 57.11
CA LEU A 597 -12.42 -67.25 56.75
C LEU A 597 -11.41 -68.38 56.56
N THR A 598 -10.80 -68.47 55.37
CA THR A 598 -9.84 -69.52 55.05
C THR A 598 -8.47 -68.92 54.75
N PHE A 599 -7.44 -69.42 55.43
CA PHE A 599 -6.05 -69.21 55.07
C PHE A 599 -5.48 -70.56 54.61
N GLU A 600 -4.94 -70.61 53.40
CA GLU A 600 -4.36 -71.81 52.81
C GLU A 600 -2.96 -71.50 52.28
N SER A 601 -2.01 -72.39 52.55
CA SER A 601 -0.63 -72.28 52.09
C SER A 601 -0.05 -73.68 51.91
N THR A 602 0.71 -73.89 50.83
CA THR A 602 1.39 -75.16 50.57
C THR A 602 2.68 -75.32 51.38
N GLN A 603 3.23 -74.22 51.91
CA GLN A 603 4.49 -74.24 52.69
C GLN A 603 4.25 -74.03 54.19
N GLY A 604 3.34 -73.13 54.56
CA GLY A 604 3.00 -72.87 55.95
C GLY A 604 2.34 -71.52 56.20
N ILE A 605 1.77 -71.39 57.41
CA ILE A 605 1.08 -70.20 57.93
C ILE A 605 1.62 -69.89 59.31
N GLU A 606 1.97 -68.63 59.58
CA GLU A 606 2.48 -68.21 60.90
C GLU A 606 1.67 -67.03 61.45
N LEU A 607 1.26 -67.13 62.72
CA LEU A 607 0.63 -66.07 63.48
C LEU A 607 1.57 -65.67 64.62
N LYS A 608 2.01 -64.41 64.68
CA LYS A 608 3.03 -63.94 65.64
C LYS A 608 2.56 -62.70 66.41
N VAL A 609 2.87 -62.66 67.70
CA VAL A 609 2.74 -61.46 68.56
C VAL A 609 3.97 -61.39 69.46
N GLY A 610 4.91 -60.48 69.17
CA GLY A 610 6.19 -60.41 69.88
C GLY A 610 6.95 -61.74 69.82
N SER A 611 7.29 -62.32 70.98
CA SER A 611 7.93 -63.64 71.11
C SER A 611 6.96 -64.84 70.99
N ASN A 612 5.64 -64.61 70.97
CA ASN A 612 4.64 -65.67 70.88
C ASN A 612 4.29 -65.99 69.42
N LYS A 613 4.10 -67.27 69.09
CA LYS A 613 3.91 -67.75 67.71
C LYS A 613 3.05 -69.02 67.62
N ILE A 614 2.15 -69.08 66.65
CA ILE A 614 1.50 -70.29 66.14
C ILE A 614 2.01 -70.54 64.72
N SER A 615 2.45 -71.75 64.40
CA SER A 615 2.96 -72.14 63.08
C SER A 615 2.24 -73.38 62.57
N LEU A 616 1.73 -73.33 61.34
CA LEU A 616 1.15 -74.45 60.63
C LEU A 616 2.05 -74.78 59.45
N SER A 617 2.40 -76.04 59.26
CA SER A 617 3.18 -76.53 58.12
C SER A 617 2.66 -77.91 57.69
N PRO A 618 3.14 -78.46 56.56
CA PRO A 618 2.82 -79.83 56.18
C PRO A 618 3.22 -80.89 57.22
N SER A 619 4.13 -80.56 58.16
CA SER A 619 4.56 -81.47 59.24
C SER A 619 3.73 -81.37 60.52
N GLY A 620 2.84 -80.38 60.67
CA GLY A 620 1.96 -80.25 61.84
C GLY A 620 1.72 -78.80 62.33
N ILE A 621 1.19 -78.67 63.55
CA ILE A 621 0.90 -77.39 64.22
C ILE A 621 1.82 -77.23 65.43
N THR A 622 2.49 -76.07 65.56
CA THR A 622 3.36 -75.74 66.70
C THR A 622 2.90 -74.43 67.36
N ILE A 623 2.75 -74.44 68.68
CA ILE A 623 2.34 -73.29 69.49
C ILE A 623 3.47 -72.98 70.49
N ASN A 624 4.13 -71.83 70.36
CA ASN A 624 5.21 -71.37 71.21
C ASN A 624 4.83 -70.04 71.89
N GLY A 625 4.87 -69.97 73.21
CA GLY A 625 4.58 -68.75 73.95
C GLY A 625 5.25 -68.72 75.32
N THR A 626 5.38 -67.53 75.90
CA THR A 626 6.00 -67.34 77.24
C THR A 626 5.14 -67.95 78.34
N LEU A 627 3.82 -67.86 78.19
CA LEU A 627 2.82 -68.54 79.01
C LEU A 627 1.77 -69.11 78.06
N LEU A 628 1.53 -70.41 78.14
CA LEU A 628 0.43 -71.07 77.44
C LEU A 628 -0.56 -71.57 78.48
N THR A 629 -1.70 -70.89 78.57
CA THR A 629 -2.82 -71.32 79.42
C THR A 629 -3.88 -71.97 78.55
N LEU A 630 -4.22 -73.22 78.86
CA LEU A 630 -5.29 -73.97 78.19
C LEU A 630 -6.41 -74.22 79.19
N GLU A 631 -7.50 -73.46 79.09
CA GLU A 631 -8.69 -73.62 79.92
C GLU A 631 -9.86 -74.12 79.08
N ALA A 632 -10.50 -75.20 79.52
CA ALA A 632 -11.74 -75.70 78.94
C ALA A 632 -12.86 -75.66 79.99
N LYS A 633 -14.04 -75.19 79.60
CA LYS A 633 -15.21 -75.11 80.50
C LYS A 633 -15.92 -76.44 80.72
N ALA A 634 -15.63 -77.47 79.91
CA ALA A 634 -16.22 -78.80 80.02
C ALA A 634 -15.14 -79.90 80.00
N THR A 635 -14.44 -80.08 78.88
CA THR A 635 -13.37 -81.08 78.76
C THR A 635 -12.30 -80.55 77.81
N ALA A 636 -11.04 -80.62 78.22
CA ALA A 636 -9.89 -80.50 77.32
C ALA A 636 -9.34 -81.91 77.10
N GLU A 637 -9.27 -82.37 75.85
CA GLU A 637 -8.67 -83.67 75.50
C GLU A 637 -7.39 -83.46 74.69
N LEU A 638 -6.30 -84.10 75.13
CA LEU A 638 -5.07 -84.23 74.35
C LEU A 638 -4.96 -85.69 73.91
N LYS A 639 -5.16 -85.96 72.61
CA LYS A 639 -5.12 -87.32 72.04
C LYS A 639 -4.05 -87.39 70.96
N GLY A 640 -3.18 -88.38 71.07
CA GLY A 640 -2.14 -88.70 70.10
C GLY A 640 -1.58 -90.10 70.39
N ALA A 641 -0.84 -90.68 69.44
CA ALA A 641 -0.15 -91.95 69.66
C ALA A 641 0.84 -91.89 70.84
N MET A 642 1.35 -90.69 71.14
CA MET A 642 2.16 -90.38 72.31
C MET A 642 1.89 -88.92 72.71
N ALA A 643 1.68 -88.67 74.00
CA ALA A 643 1.56 -87.33 74.56
C ALA A 643 2.61 -87.16 75.66
N THR A 644 3.44 -86.12 75.55
CA THR A 644 4.54 -85.86 76.49
C THR A 644 4.33 -84.49 77.12
N VAL A 645 4.33 -84.44 78.46
CA VAL A 645 4.23 -83.20 79.25
C VAL A 645 5.46 -83.13 80.14
N SER A 646 6.28 -82.09 79.97
CA SER A 646 7.56 -81.94 80.67
C SER A 646 7.82 -80.48 81.03
N GLY A 647 7.98 -80.18 82.31
CA GLY A 647 8.41 -78.88 82.83
C GLY A 647 9.81 -78.97 83.42
N SER A 648 10.72 -78.09 83.00
CA SER A 648 12.12 -78.06 83.45
C SER A 648 12.31 -77.51 84.87
N GLY A 649 11.37 -76.68 85.35
CA GLY A 649 11.32 -76.19 86.73
C GLY A 649 10.45 -77.06 87.64
N MET A 650 9.16 -77.16 87.32
CA MET A 650 8.17 -77.99 88.03
C MET A 650 7.02 -78.31 87.09
N THR A 651 6.58 -79.57 87.06
CA THR A 651 5.33 -79.96 86.41
C THR A 651 4.33 -80.28 87.52
N GLN A 652 3.24 -79.52 87.60
CA GLN A 652 2.20 -79.75 88.59
C GLN A 652 0.90 -80.13 87.87
N VAL A 653 0.43 -81.35 88.14
CA VAL A 653 -0.87 -81.84 87.70
C VAL A 653 -1.74 -81.96 88.94
N SER A 654 -2.87 -81.24 88.96
CA SER A 654 -3.81 -81.23 90.08
C SER A 654 -5.23 -81.41 89.58
N GLY A 655 -6.03 -82.19 90.31
CA GLY A 655 -7.41 -82.49 89.95
C GLY A 655 -8.09 -83.31 91.04
N GLY A 656 -9.42 -83.26 91.10
CA GLY A 656 -10.21 -84.04 92.07
C GLY A 656 -10.04 -85.56 91.89
N ILE A 657 -9.77 -86.00 90.65
CA ILE A 657 -9.33 -87.36 90.32
C ILE A 657 -8.27 -87.24 89.23
N ILE A 658 -7.08 -87.82 89.48
CA ILE A 658 -6.02 -87.97 88.50
C ILE A 658 -5.87 -89.47 88.28
N ASN A 659 -6.10 -89.95 87.06
CA ASN A 659 -5.87 -91.33 86.68
C ASN A 659 -4.70 -91.39 85.69
N ILE A 660 -3.56 -91.89 86.14
CA ILE A 660 -2.36 -92.09 85.31
C ILE A 660 -2.33 -93.57 84.97
N GLY A 661 -2.61 -93.90 83.71
CA GLY A 661 -2.60 -95.26 83.17
C GLY A 661 -1.49 -95.45 82.15
#